data_AF-A0A1Q3HY59-F1
#
_entry.id   AF-A0A1Q3HY59-F1
#
_cell.length_a   1.000
_cell.length_b   1.000
_cell.length_c   1.000
_cell.angle_alpha   90.00
_cell.angle_beta   90.00
_cell.angle_gamma   90.00
#
_symmetry.space_group_name_H-M   'P 1'
#
loop_
_entity.id
_entity.type
_entity.pdbx_description
1 polymer ?
#
loop_
_entity_poly.entity_id
_entity_poly.type
_entity_poly.pdbx_seq_one_letter_code
_entity_poly.pdbx_strand_id
1 'polypeptide(L)'
;MTSFDDKERRTLVNDVVNDERRTLVPEEPRRTVVTDDRRTVNIGTGNAPGPAAGARPDGAPTEAPTLGRGTPLDRYVVLDPLGEGGMGMVYAAYDSVLDRKVALKLLPPGELDGGPEMSSGRARLLREAQAMARLSHPNVVAIYDVHQHDSQVFMAMELVEGQTLLQWEREKPRTWRELLTAYLAAGRGLAAAHAAGLVHRDFKPTNVLVGKDGRVRVTDFGLARPHNAPAEQASEAPPDTSPVKGHSLLELNLTQRGAVLGTPAYMAPEQFRGATADARSDQFSFAVSLWEALYGVRPFEGTSPSERRENVLAGRINPPPAYSKVPPWVNRALLRALNTAPEARYPSLDALLAVLERDPARVRRRALAIAALGLLVTGSAALVWTTWHQRQAQLCTGGAAKLVGIWDVPRKAAIEKAFFATGRDYARDTWVRVREALDLYTREWQEMHQDTCVATRIRGEQSEAVMSLRMACLEGRRQELAALTEVFTTADETVVEKAIFATSSLRRLWGCADVEALMSEVKPPEDTHTRAAVETVRAQLARVKALTTAGKFKEALELATEVAKKAPTLGYSPVHAEALFTQAWVQIISGENQGVPPLLTESLWLAHASRHDVIAAAAAVRLMGYYAQRGPDEENSRWQAFALASLDRLGENGELRAIYHNNRGLAFYQKGNFAESYESFDKAFALAEQTLGPAHSTTLRYATNSLAALGNLDRMDESLRALETLVSVGERNLGPLHPFLVQPMMNLSSTYVMQGRLADARRILDRVREIVKRAFRANSEEWAHYHLSAGELDSEQGRDAEALEHYQEAASLYGTLTGPESTDALQSLVRVAEAQMALERLGQAQQTFQRVLELTKKDPQQQEHIYTQALNGLAALSTVRGQHDKALKLHQQVLELRERFLGADHFNTSLIRMEVANSLLEMGQPARALALFEQVRVLFEKTTDLESPVWALLLAGKGEALRKLDRAGEALPQLERALQIVEKHKGRPEYLALVQSALARALWNTGQQPERVQKLATAARTTYARTPILRANELAQLDAVLKRYEPKTPPPEVMAQPTAP
;
A
#
# COMPACT_ATOMS: atom_id res chain seq x y z
N MET A 1 -34.08 9.70 29.97
CA MET A 1 -34.41 11.03 29.39
C MET A 1 -33.38 11.33 28.33
N THR A 2 -33.67 11.55 27.05
CA THR A 2 -34.91 11.47 26.23
C THR A 2 -34.40 11.19 24.80
N SER A 3 -34.78 10.12 24.10
CA SER A 3 -36.09 9.86 23.47
C SER A 3 -36.40 10.85 22.33
N PHE A 4 -36.48 10.33 21.09
CA PHE A 4 -37.35 10.64 19.94
C PHE A 4 -36.64 10.24 18.62
N ASP A 5 -37.24 9.61 17.61
CA ASP A 5 -38.22 8.49 17.56
C ASP A 5 -38.09 7.79 16.18
N ASP A 6 -38.76 6.65 15.98
CA ASP A 6 -38.79 5.87 14.73
C ASP A 6 -40.00 6.26 13.83
N LYS A 7 -40.11 5.66 12.62
CA LYS A 7 -41.13 5.77 11.54
C LYS A 7 -40.78 6.73 10.37
N GLU A 8 -41.20 6.50 9.12
CA GLU A 8 -42.03 5.40 8.58
C GLU A 8 -41.69 4.99 7.12
N ARG A 9 -41.50 3.67 6.95
CA ARG A 9 -41.86 2.76 5.83
C ARG A 9 -42.41 3.31 4.48
N ARG A 10 -41.90 2.68 3.40
CA ARG A 10 -42.60 2.25 2.14
C ARG A 10 -43.08 3.39 1.20
N THR A 11 -43.31 3.23 -0.12
CA THR A 11 -43.06 2.16 -1.13
C THR A 11 -43.15 2.80 -2.52
N LEU A 12 -42.47 2.25 -3.54
CA LEU A 12 -43.07 1.85 -4.83
C LEU A 12 -42.02 1.17 -5.74
N VAL A 13 -42.50 0.47 -6.77
CA VAL A 13 -41.75 -0.38 -7.73
C VAL A 13 -42.36 -0.14 -9.13
N ASN A 14 -41.76 -0.73 -10.18
CA ASN A 14 -42.19 -0.74 -11.59
C ASN A 14 -41.89 0.57 -12.35
N ASP A 15 -41.62 0.58 -13.66
CA ASP A 15 -41.12 -0.45 -14.60
C ASP A 15 -40.68 0.27 -15.90
N VAL A 16 -39.83 -0.37 -16.72
CA VAL A 16 -39.93 -0.47 -18.20
C VAL A 16 -38.71 -1.25 -18.73
N VAL A 17 -38.94 -2.14 -19.70
CA VAL A 17 -37.92 -2.99 -20.35
C VAL A 17 -38.00 -2.79 -21.87
N ASN A 18 -36.81 -2.76 -22.53
CA ASN A 18 -36.47 -3.28 -23.88
C ASN A 18 -35.02 -2.80 -24.16
N ASP A 19 -33.99 -3.64 -24.25
CA ASP A 19 -33.70 -4.75 -25.19
C ASP A 19 -33.29 -4.29 -26.60
N GLU A 20 -31.99 -4.37 -26.93
CA GLU A 20 -31.49 -5.40 -27.87
C GLU A 20 -29.94 -5.51 -27.90
N ARG A 21 -29.44 -6.60 -27.30
CA ARG A 21 -28.40 -7.53 -27.80
C ARG A 21 -27.12 -7.00 -28.51
N ARG A 22 -25.96 -7.21 -27.87
CA ARG A 22 -24.78 -7.81 -28.55
C ARG A 22 -23.85 -8.59 -27.59
N THR A 23 -23.78 -9.90 -27.82
CA THR A 23 -22.73 -10.89 -27.47
C THR A 23 -21.61 -10.45 -26.50
N LEU A 24 -21.58 -10.91 -25.24
CA LEU A 24 -21.14 -12.26 -24.78
C LEU A 24 -19.62 -12.52 -24.80
N VAL A 25 -18.97 -12.18 -23.69
CA VAL A 25 -17.94 -13.01 -23.01
C VAL A 25 -18.30 -12.97 -21.52
N PRO A 26 -18.33 -14.10 -20.77
CA PRO A 26 -18.70 -14.07 -19.35
C PRO A 26 -17.52 -13.59 -18.48
N GLU A 27 -17.71 -12.49 -17.74
CA GLU A 27 -16.90 -12.24 -16.54
C GLU A 27 -17.30 -13.25 -15.45
N GLU A 28 -16.33 -13.83 -14.76
CA GLU A 28 -16.62 -14.61 -13.55
C GLU A 28 -17.09 -13.68 -12.41
N PRO A 29 -18.11 -14.08 -11.62
CA PRO A 29 -18.62 -13.24 -10.55
C PRO A 29 -17.55 -13.06 -9.46
N ARG A 30 -17.15 -11.80 -9.22
CA ARG A 30 -16.24 -11.42 -8.13
C ARG A 30 -16.81 -11.87 -6.79
N ARG A 31 -16.33 -12.99 -6.25
CA ARG A 31 -16.73 -13.51 -4.93
C ARG A 31 -16.15 -12.64 -3.81
N THR A 32 -16.83 -11.55 -3.49
CA THR A 32 -16.59 -10.82 -2.24
C THR A 32 -17.24 -11.60 -1.10
N VAL A 33 -16.43 -12.21 -0.23
CA VAL A 33 -16.92 -12.75 1.05
C VAL A 33 -16.94 -11.59 2.04
N VAL A 34 -18.10 -11.31 2.61
CA VAL A 34 -18.28 -10.38 3.73
C VAL A 34 -18.38 -11.22 5.01
N THR A 35 -17.49 -10.97 5.96
CA THR A 35 -17.72 -11.29 7.39
C THR A 35 -18.23 -10.03 8.08
N ASP A 36 -18.99 -10.18 9.16
CA ASP A 36 -19.74 -9.07 9.79
C ASP A 36 -18.84 -8.15 10.67
N ASP A 37 -17.52 -8.35 10.59
CA ASP A 37 -16.47 -7.75 11.42
C ASP A 37 -15.43 -6.94 10.60
N ARG A 38 -15.92 -6.20 9.59
CA ARG A 38 -15.22 -5.08 8.91
C ARG A 38 -13.92 -5.40 8.16
N ARG A 39 -13.80 -6.53 7.45
CA ARG A 39 -12.70 -6.75 6.48
C ARG A 39 -13.16 -7.22 5.12
N THR A 40 -13.10 -6.34 4.12
CA THR A 40 -13.09 -6.73 2.70
C THR A 40 -11.68 -7.17 2.30
N VAL A 41 -11.49 -8.47 2.04
CA VAL A 41 -10.25 -8.99 1.44
C VAL A 41 -10.12 -8.44 0.02
N ASN A 42 -9.22 -7.48 -0.18
CA ASN A 42 -9.05 -6.78 -1.45
C ASN A 42 -7.89 -7.40 -2.25
N ILE A 43 -8.22 -8.21 -3.26
CA ILE A 43 -7.24 -8.88 -4.13
C ILE A 43 -6.72 -7.87 -5.19
N GLY A 44 -5.95 -6.89 -4.73
CA GLY A 44 -5.61 -5.69 -5.50
C GLY A 44 -4.32 -5.77 -6.34
N THR A 45 -4.38 -5.16 -7.53
CA THR A 45 -3.25 -4.60 -8.27
C THR A 45 -3.36 -3.05 -8.23
N GLY A 46 -2.26 -2.29 -8.35
CA GLY A 46 -2.18 -0.89 -7.84
C GLY A 46 -2.22 0.30 -8.84
N ASN A 47 -1.98 1.53 -8.30
CA ASN A 47 -1.76 2.88 -8.90
C ASN A 47 -2.95 3.93 -8.92
N ALA A 48 -2.66 5.26 -9.00
CA ALA A 48 -3.55 6.48 -8.96
C ALA A 48 -2.76 7.78 -9.41
N PRO A 49 -3.07 9.11 -9.15
CA PRO A 49 -4.27 9.89 -8.70
C PRO A 49 -4.54 11.34 -9.32
N GLY A 50 -5.68 12.01 -9.01
CA GLY A 50 -5.92 13.51 -8.97
C GLY A 50 -6.21 14.33 -10.28
N PRO A 51 -6.39 15.70 -10.30
CA PRO A 51 -6.88 16.75 -9.31
C PRO A 51 -7.65 18.03 -9.89
N ALA A 52 -7.90 19.15 -9.10
CA ALA A 52 -7.87 20.64 -9.43
C ALA A 52 -9.08 21.68 -9.26
N ALA A 53 -8.81 23.00 -8.91
CA ALA A 53 -9.66 24.28 -8.86
C ALA A 53 -8.78 25.59 -8.57
N GLY A 54 -9.12 26.93 -8.45
CA GLY A 54 -10.29 27.91 -8.48
C GLY A 54 -9.88 29.43 -8.17
N ALA A 55 -10.72 30.53 -8.28
CA ALA A 55 -10.30 32.00 -8.14
C ALA A 55 -11.34 33.16 -7.74
N ARG A 56 -11.00 34.51 -7.78
CA ARG A 56 -11.72 35.79 -7.32
C ARG A 56 -11.59 37.08 -8.23
N PRO A 57 -12.37 38.21 -8.06
CA PRO A 57 -11.94 39.63 -8.43
C PRO A 57 -12.57 40.93 -7.71
N ASP A 58 -12.13 42.18 -8.09
CA ASP A 58 -12.34 43.58 -7.50
C ASP A 58 -12.35 44.74 -8.61
N GLY A 59 -12.51 46.12 -8.53
CA GLY A 59 -12.81 47.27 -7.57
C GLY A 59 -12.52 48.73 -8.18
N ALA A 60 -13.12 49.91 -7.78
CA ALA A 60 -12.90 51.28 -8.47
C ALA A 60 -13.30 52.70 -7.81
N PRO A 61 -12.48 53.81 -7.96
CA PRO A 61 -12.87 55.29 -8.06
C PRO A 61 -11.88 56.25 -8.87
N THR A 62 -11.75 57.61 -8.62
CA THR A 62 -11.13 58.70 -9.52
C THR A 62 -10.00 59.68 -8.93
N GLU A 63 -9.67 60.90 -9.49
CA GLU A 63 -8.33 61.66 -9.45
C GLU A 63 -8.27 63.26 -9.33
N ALA A 64 -7.08 63.97 -9.24
CA ALA A 64 -6.85 65.39 -8.75
C ALA A 64 -5.55 66.23 -9.22
N PRO A 65 -5.16 67.44 -8.66
CA PRO A 65 -4.23 68.47 -9.28
C PRO A 65 -2.81 68.83 -8.65
N THR A 66 -2.14 69.90 -9.15
CA THR A 66 -0.68 70.28 -9.06
C THR A 66 -0.07 70.92 -7.77
N LEU A 67 1.28 70.92 -7.65
CA LEU A 67 2.09 71.18 -6.42
C LEU A 67 3.20 72.28 -6.52
N GLY A 68 3.84 72.64 -5.40
CA GLY A 68 4.93 73.64 -5.30
C GLY A 68 6.22 73.20 -4.58
N ARG A 69 7.25 74.07 -4.56
CA ARG A 69 8.56 73.77 -3.91
C ARG A 69 8.43 73.67 -2.39
N GLY A 70 9.03 72.64 -1.81
CA GLY A 70 8.94 72.32 -0.37
C GLY A 70 7.68 71.55 0.02
N THR A 71 6.73 71.33 -0.90
CA THR A 71 5.55 70.49 -0.64
C THR A 71 5.99 69.04 -0.42
N PRO A 72 5.61 68.39 0.70
CA PRO A 72 5.75 66.94 0.85
C PRO A 72 4.67 66.23 0.02
N LEU A 73 5.05 65.14 -0.64
CA LEU A 73 4.15 64.24 -1.34
C LEU A 73 4.52 62.81 -0.91
N ASP A 74 3.84 62.34 0.14
CA ASP A 74 4.34 61.22 0.96
C ASP A 74 5.82 61.47 1.38
N ARG A 75 6.73 60.51 1.16
CA ARG A 75 8.17 60.61 1.46
C ARG A 75 8.98 61.54 0.55
N TYR A 76 8.36 62.15 -0.47
CA TYR A 76 9.05 62.95 -1.47
C TYR A 76 8.87 64.44 -1.20
N VAL A 77 9.96 65.16 -0.92
CA VAL A 77 9.94 66.62 -0.81
C VAL A 77 10.20 67.22 -2.18
N VAL A 78 9.23 67.94 -2.74
CA VAL A 78 9.35 68.61 -4.05
C VAL A 78 10.43 69.70 -3.98
N LEU A 79 11.38 69.65 -4.91
CA LEU A 79 12.44 70.66 -5.08
C LEU A 79 12.04 71.65 -6.17
N ASP A 80 12.54 71.48 -7.39
CA ASP A 80 12.40 72.44 -8.49
C ASP A 80 11.71 71.80 -9.70
N PRO A 81 10.83 72.50 -10.44
CA PRO A 81 10.26 71.99 -11.68
C PRO A 81 11.36 71.75 -12.73
N LEU A 82 11.37 70.56 -13.33
CA LEU A 82 12.29 70.15 -14.39
C LEU A 82 11.72 70.37 -15.80
N GLY A 83 10.40 70.33 -15.95
CA GLY A 83 9.73 70.63 -17.21
C GLY A 83 8.24 70.31 -17.23
N GLU A 84 7.51 71.09 -18.01
CA GLU A 84 6.09 70.89 -18.31
C GLU A 84 5.93 70.16 -19.65
N GLY A 85 5.03 69.17 -19.71
CA GLY A 85 4.72 68.46 -20.94
C GLY A 85 3.25 68.10 -21.06
N GLY A 86 2.82 67.67 -22.25
CA GLY A 86 1.43 67.30 -22.56
C GLY A 86 0.89 66.03 -21.87
N MET A 87 1.53 65.61 -20.77
CA MET A 87 1.12 64.50 -19.88
C MET A 87 1.44 64.84 -18.40
N GLY A 88 1.47 66.12 -18.04
CA GLY A 88 1.71 66.60 -16.66
C GLY A 88 3.09 67.25 -16.44
N MET A 89 3.32 67.70 -15.21
CA MET A 89 4.52 68.42 -14.77
C MET A 89 5.53 67.45 -14.13
N VAL A 90 6.82 67.64 -14.44
CA VAL A 90 7.93 66.90 -13.82
C VAL A 90 8.72 67.82 -12.90
N TYR A 91 9.01 67.37 -11.69
CA TYR A 91 9.82 68.06 -10.69
C TYR A 91 11.05 67.22 -10.33
N ALA A 92 12.11 67.86 -9.88
CA ALA A 92 13.09 67.21 -9.02
C ALA A 92 12.47 67.09 -7.62
N ALA A 93 12.67 65.95 -6.96
CA ALA A 93 12.27 65.75 -5.58
C ALA A 93 13.39 65.06 -4.79
N TYR A 94 13.32 65.12 -3.48
CA TYR A 94 14.23 64.43 -2.56
C TYR A 94 13.44 63.35 -1.80
N ASP A 95 13.91 62.10 -1.91
CA ASP A 95 13.41 60.91 -1.23
C ASP A 95 13.97 60.93 0.21
N SER A 96 13.15 61.36 1.18
CA SER A 96 13.64 61.58 2.56
C SER A 96 13.92 60.28 3.33
N VAL A 97 13.53 59.13 2.76
CA VAL A 97 13.73 57.80 3.35
C VAL A 97 14.97 57.10 2.75
N LEU A 98 15.28 57.36 1.48
CA LEU A 98 16.41 56.73 0.77
C LEU A 98 17.58 57.68 0.46
N ASP A 99 17.60 58.89 1.05
CA ASP A 99 18.64 59.93 0.93
C ASP A 99 19.16 60.12 -0.51
N ARG A 100 18.24 60.48 -1.41
CA ARG A 100 18.55 60.64 -2.84
C ARG A 100 17.61 61.60 -3.55
N LYS A 101 18.09 62.17 -4.65
CA LYS A 101 17.25 62.93 -5.58
C LYS A 101 16.59 62.00 -6.60
N VAL A 102 15.34 62.27 -6.93
CA VAL A 102 14.53 61.58 -7.93
C VAL A 102 13.86 62.59 -8.86
N ALA A 103 13.43 62.14 -10.04
CA ALA A 103 12.46 62.89 -10.85
C ALA A 103 11.05 62.42 -10.48
N LEU A 104 10.13 63.38 -10.27
CA LEU A 104 8.79 63.17 -9.77
C LEU A 104 7.79 63.72 -10.81
N LYS A 105 7.09 62.83 -11.51
CA LYS A 105 6.10 63.21 -12.54
C LYS A 105 4.69 63.11 -11.97
N LEU A 106 3.96 64.22 -11.98
CA LEU A 106 2.53 64.23 -11.68
C LEU A 106 1.74 63.87 -12.94
N LEU A 107 0.76 62.99 -12.81
CA LEU A 107 -0.16 62.64 -13.89
C LEU A 107 -1.43 63.51 -13.76
N PRO A 108 -1.97 64.09 -14.85
CA PRO A 108 -3.08 65.03 -14.75
C PRO A 108 -4.35 64.37 -14.20
N PRO A 109 -5.27 65.14 -13.58
CA PRO A 109 -6.57 64.62 -13.15
C PRO A 109 -7.35 64.07 -14.34
N GLY A 110 -7.75 62.80 -14.27
CA GLY A 110 -8.89 62.32 -15.04
C GLY A 110 -10.14 63.04 -14.55
N GLU A 111 -10.91 63.63 -15.47
CA GLU A 111 -12.04 64.50 -15.15
C GLU A 111 -13.06 63.81 -14.24
N LEU A 112 -13.41 64.47 -13.14
CA LEU A 112 -14.33 63.97 -12.12
C LEU A 112 -15.78 64.14 -12.58
N ASP A 113 -16.32 63.21 -13.38
CA ASP A 113 -17.76 62.93 -13.38
C ASP A 113 -18.14 61.55 -14.00
N GLY A 114 -19.29 61.04 -13.59
CA GLY A 114 -19.65 59.61 -13.56
C GLY A 114 -19.57 58.75 -14.84
N GLY A 115 -19.03 57.53 -14.69
CA GLY A 115 -19.15 56.44 -15.68
C GLY A 115 -18.49 55.11 -15.22
N PRO A 116 -19.10 53.93 -15.43
CA PRO A 116 -18.49 52.64 -15.05
C PRO A 116 -17.18 52.30 -15.78
N GLU A 117 -17.01 52.83 -17.00
CA GLU A 117 -15.93 52.45 -17.93
C GLU A 117 -14.53 52.93 -17.48
N MET A 118 -14.44 53.99 -16.66
CA MET A 118 -13.15 54.56 -16.21
C MET A 118 -12.28 53.59 -15.40
N SER A 119 -12.90 52.63 -14.72
CA SER A 119 -12.21 51.57 -13.97
C SER A 119 -11.17 50.82 -14.83
N SER A 120 -11.49 50.60 -16.11
CA SER A 120 -10.60 49.94 -17.08
C SER A 120 -9.32 50.75 -17.36
N GLY A 121 -9.46 52.07 -17.52
CA GLY A 121 -8.37 53.00 -17.83
C GLY A 121 -7.41 53.18 -16.67
N ARG A 122 -7.94 53.40 -15.46
CA ARG A 122 -7.12 53.55 -14.25
C ARG A 122 -6.35 52.27 -13.90
N ALA A 123 -7.01 51.10 -14.01
CA ALA A 123 -6.34 49.82 -13.85
C ALA A 123 -5.30 49.56 -14.97
N ARG A 124 -5.51 50.07 -16.19
CA ARG A 124 -4.51 49.99 -17.27
C ARG A 124 -3.29 50.85 -16.96
N LEU A 125 -3.48 52.10 -16.52
CA LEU A 125 -2.41 53.01 -16.11
C LEU A 125 -1.50 52.36 -15.05
N LEU A 126 -2.10 51.81 -13.99
CA LEU A 126 -1.36 51.13 -12.93
C LEU A 126 -0.66 49.85 -13.41
N ARG A 127 -1.27 49.06 -14.32
CA ARG A 127 -0.63 47.86 -14.91
C ARG A 127 0.55 48.20 -15.82
N GLU A 128 0.40 49.18 -16.72
CA GLU A 128 1.49 49.63 -17.60
C GLU A 128 2.64 50.28 -16.78
N ALA A 129 2.31 51.00 -15.69
CA ALA A 129 3.30 51.55 -14.77
C ALA A 129 4.00 50.49 -13.89
N GLN A 130 3.28 49.49 -13.38
CA GLN A 130 3.86 48.33 -12.65
C GLN A 130 4.76 47.47 -13.55
N ALA A 131 4.40 47.31 -14.83
CA ALA A 131 5.25 46.62 -15.81
C ALA A 131 6.56 47.39 -16.04
N MET A 132 6.53 48.72 -16.14
CA MET A 132 7.74 49.54 -16.21
C MET A 132 8.57 49.52 -14.91
N ALA A 133 7.94 49.51 -13.74
CA ALA A 133 8.66 49.39 -12.46
C ALA A 133 9.38 48.03 -12.30
N ARG A 134 8.96 47.00 -13.04
CA ARG A 134 9.66 45.70 -13.16
C ARG A 134 10.73 45.68 -14.25
N LEU A 135 10.76 46.67 -15.14
CA LEU A 135 11.67 46.73 -16.29
C LEU A 135 13.02 47.35 -15.91
N SER A 136 13.89 46.55 -15.28
CA SER A 136 15.29 46.93 -15.05
C SER A 136 16.13 46.67 -16.30
N HIS A 137 16.46 47.71 -17.06
CA HIS A 137 17.33 47.62 -18.25
C HIS A 137 18.23 48.87 -18.38
N PRO A 138 19.55 48.74 -18.65
CA PRO A 138 20.50 49.86 -18.65
C PRO A 138 20.27 50.95 -19.72
N ASN A 139 19.28 50.77 -20.60
CA ASN A 139 18.85 51.76 -21.59
C ASN A 139 17.39 52.22 -21.43
N VAL A 140 16.79 52.03 -20.26
CA VAL A 140 15.46 52.54 -19.87
C VAL A 140 15.62 53.34 -18.58
N VAL A 141 14.91 54.45 -18.43
CA VAL A 141 14.86 55.21 -17.17
C VAL A 141 14.14 54.36 -16.11
N ALA A 142 14.82 54.04 -15.02
CA ALA A 142 14.25 53.20 -13.96
C ALA A 142 13.15 53.94 -13.19
N ILE A 143 11.98 53.32 -13.02
CA ILE A 143 10.95 53.78 -12.09
C ILE A 143 11.23 53.18 -10.71
N TYR A 144 11.18 54.00 -9.67
CA TYR A 144 11.39 53.59 -8.28
C TYR A 144 10.10 53.48 -7.50
N ASP A 145 9.10 54.30 -7.81
CA ASP A 145 7.81 54.31 -7.12
C ASP A 145 6.70 54.82 -8.04
N VAL A 146 5.47 54.34 -7.81
CA VAL A 146 4.24 54.79 -8.45
C VAL A 146 3.16 54.78 -7.37
N HIS A 147 2.79 55.96 -6.88
CA HIS A 147 1.95 56.09 -5.71
C HIS A 147 0.85 57.14 -5.94
N GLN A 148 -0.18 57.10 -5.10
CA GLN A 148 -1.25 58.08 -5.07
C GLN A 148 -1.21 58.80 -3.72
N HIS A 149 -1.08 60.12 -3.74
CA HIS A 149 -1.28 60.95 -2.55
C HIS A 149 -2.60 61.71 -2.73
N ASP A 150 -3.47 61.66 -1.72
CA ASP A 150 -4.87 62.04 -1.82
C ASP A 150 -5.55 61.44 -3.08
N SER A 151 -5.75 62.25 -4.10
CA SER A 151 -6.31 61.85 -5.40
C SER A 151 -5.38 62.19 -6.58
N GLN A 152 -4.15 62.65 -6.32
CA GLN A 152 -3.11 62.93 -7.31
C GLN A 152 -2.17 61.72 -7.44
N VAL A 153 -2.14 61.08 -8.62
CA VAL A 153 -1.18 59.99 -8.92
C VAL A 153 0.15 60.58 -9.35
N PHE A 154 1.25 60.03 -8.84
CA PHE A 154 2.60 60.45 -9.18
C PHE A 154 3.54 59.25 -9.39
N MET A 155 4.64 59.52 -10.08
CA MET A 155 5.66 58.53 -10.42
C MET A 155 7.06 59.08 -10.08
N ALA A 156 7.80 58.35 -9.24
CA ALA A 156 9.19 58.66 -8.90
C ALA A 156 10.14 57.78 -9.74
N MET A 157 11.09 58.41 -10.43
CA MET A 157 12.01 57.77 -11.38
C MET A 157 13.45 58.26 -11.26
N GLU A 158 14.38 57.58 -11.92
CA GLU A 158 15.80 57.94 -12.00
C GLU A 158 15.98 59.40 -12.47
N LEU A 159 16.58 60.24 -11.62
CA LEU A 159 16.95 61.60 -12.00
C LEU A 159 18.21 61.56 -12.88
N VAL A 160 18.03 61.42 -14.19
CA VAL A 160 19.13 61.38 -15.15
C VAL A 160 19.72 62.77 -15.35
N GLU A 161 20.79 63.11 -14.62
CA GLU A 161 21.58 64.30 -14.90
C GLU A 161 22.25 64.19 -16.28
N GLY A 162 21.78 64.97 -17.24
CA GLY A 162 22.21 64.90 -18.64
C GLY A 162 21.44 65.87 -19.53
N GLN A 163 21.30 65.51 -20.80
CA GLN A 163 20.54 66.25 -21.82
C GLN A 163 19.75 65.26 -22.70
N THR A 164 18.75 65.74 -23.43
CA THR A 164 18.05 64.90 -24.42
C THR A 164 18.99 64.48 -25.55
N LEU A 165 18.69 63.37 -26.22
CA LEU A 165 19.46 62.89 -27.38
C LEU A 165 19.46 63.95 -28.49
N LEU A 166 18.34 64.66 -28.71
CA LEU A 166 18.25 65.79 -29.64
C LEU A 166 19.23 66.93 -29.31
N GLN A 167 19.47 67.22 -28.03
CA GLN A 167 20.44 68.22 -27.60
C GLN A 167 21.87 67.70 -27.80
N TRP A 168 22.14 66.45 -27.41
CA TRP A 168 23.45 65.79 -27.59
C TRP A 168 23.88 65.68 -29.06
N GLU A 169 22.94 65.42 -29.98
CA GLU A 169 23.15 65.44 -31.43
C GLU A 169 23.54 66.83 -31.95
N ARG A 170 22.94 67.89 -31.39
CA ARG A 170 23.10 69.29 -31.83
C ARG A 170 24.29 70.01 -31.17
N GLU A 171 24.70 69.56 -29.99
CA GLU A 171 25.83 70.10 -29.20
C GLU A 171 27.13 70.19 -30.02
N LYS A 172 27.43 69.16 -30.80
CA LYS A 172 28.59 69.10 -31.70
C LYS A 172 28.38 68.05 -32.80
N PRO A 173 28.98 68.21 -34.00
CA PRO A 173 28.92 67.22 -35.06
C PRO A 173 29.40 65.83 -34.59
N ARG A 174 28.56 64.81 -34.81
CA ARG A 174 28.83 63.41 -34.48
C ARG A 174 29.13 62.61 -35.74
N THR A 175 29.94 61.56 -35.65
CA THR A 175 30.05 60.58 -36.75
C THR A 175 28.82 59.67 -36.80
N TRP A 176 28.52 59.12 -37.99
CA TRP A 176 27.43 58.16 -38.15
C TRP A 176 27.55 56.93 -37.24
N ARG A 177 28.77 56.58 -36.80
CA ARG A 177 29.00 55.46 -35.87
C ARG A 177 28.60 55.81 -34.45
N GLU A 178 28.93 57.00 -33.96
CA GLU A 178 28.50 57.47 -32.63
C GLU A 178 26.97 57.58 -32.56
N LEU A 179 26.36 58.16 -33.60
CA LEU A 179 24.90 58.24 -33.75
C LEU A 179 24.30 56.83 -33.76
N LEU A 180 24.75 55.94 -34.65
CA LEU A 180 24.24 54.57 -34.70
C LEU A 180 24.43 53.81 -33.38
N THR A 181 25.54 54.01 -32.65
CA THR A 181 25.74 53.41 -31.32
C THR A 181 24.77 53.95 -30.27
N ALA A 182 24.50 55.27 -30.27
CA ALA A 182 23.52 55.87 -29.36
C ALA A 182 22.09 55.37 -29.64
N TYR A 183 21.69 55.27 -30.91
CA TYR A 183 20.39 54.71 -31.30
C TYR A 183 20.32 53.19 -31.08
N LEU A 184 21.38 52.42 -31.30
CA LEU A 184 21.39 51.00 -30.93
C LEU A 184 21.14 50.81 -29.42
N ALA A 185 21.71 51.67 -28.57
CA ALA A 185 21.43 51.67 -27.14
C ALA A 185 19.96 52.02 -26.82
N ALA A 186 19.41 53.11 -27.38
CA ALA A 186 18.00 53.46 -27.23
C ALA A 186 17.05 52.36 -27.75
N GLY A 187 17.40 51.74 -28.88
CA GLY A 187 16.66 50.64 -29.49
C GLY A 187 16.62 49.38 -28.64
N ARG A 188 17.71 49.03 -27.93
CA ARG A 188 17.69 47.95 -26.93
C ARG A 188 16.77 48.31 -25.74
N GLY A 189 16.67 49.57 -25.37
CA GLY A 189 15.71 50.05 -24.37
C GLY A 189 14.26 49.83 -24.81
N LEU A 190 13.92 50.21 -26.06
CA LEU A 190 12.62 49.91 -26.67
C LEU A 190 12.36 48.40 -26.77
N ALA A 191 13.33 47.60 -27.22
CA ALA A 191 13.19 46.15 -27.38
C ALA A 191 12.97 45.43 -26.04
N ALA A 192 13.66 45.86 -24.98
CA ALA A 192 13.42 45.38 -23.63
C ALA A 192 11.99 45.71 -23.13
N ALA A 193 11.46 46.90 -23.48
CA ALA A 193 10.07 47.25 -23.21
C ALA A 193 9.09 46.38 -24.04
N HIS A 194 9.36 46.15 -25.32
CA HIS A 194 8.56 45.26 -26.19
C HIS A 194 8.51 43.83 -25.63
N ALA A 195 9.64 43.31 -25.13
CA ALA A 195 9.70 42.00 -24.46
C ALA A 195 8.93 41.95 -23.13
N ALA A 196 8.76 43.09 -22.45
CA ALA A 196 7.90 43.26 -21.28
C ALA A 196 6.43 43.57 -21.62
N GLY A 197 6.04 43.51 -22.91
CA GLY A 197 4.67 43.77 -23.38
C GLY A 197 4.27 45.25 -23.47
N LEU A 198 5.23 46.16 -23.32
CA LEU A 198 5.02 47.61 -23.35
C LEU A 198 5.34 48.18 -24.74
N VAL A 199 4.62 49.22 -25.17
CA VAL A 199 4.82 49.93 -26.44
C VAL A 199 4.88 51.43 -26.14
N HIS A 200 5.86 52.13 -26.70
CA HIS A 200 6.16 53.54 -26.36
C HIS A 200 5.18 54.52 -27.03
N ARG A 201 4.79 54.27 -28.29
CA ARG A 201 3.78 54.99 -29.10
C ARG A 201 4.12 56.44 -29.49
N ASP A 202 5.17 57.05 -28.95
CA ASP A 202 5.66 58.43 -29.23
C ASP A 202 7.20 58.51 -29.12
N PHE A 203 7.93 57.49 -29.61
CA PHE A 203 9.40 57.50 -29.58
C PHE A 203 9.97 58.58 -30.51
N LYS A 204 10.85 59.42 -29.96
CA LYS A 204 11.53 60.53 -30.66
C LYS A 204 12.75 61.01 -29.86
N PRO A 205 13.70 61.79 -30.45
CA PRO A 205 14.97 62.11 -29.79
C PRO A 205 14.87 63.03 -28.55
N THR A 206 13.70 63.61 -28.25
CA THR A 206 13.46 64.32 -26.98
C THR A 206 13.12 63.37 -25.83
N ASN A 207 12.56 62.20 -26.12
CA ASN A 207 12.11 61.21 -25.12
C ASN A 207 13.22 60.16 -24.84
N VAL A 208 14.47 60.55 -25.13
CA VAL A 208 15.67 59.76 -24.88
C VAL A 208 16.68 60.68 -24.23
N LEU A 209 17.25 60.26 -23.10
CA LEU A 209 18.20 61.02 -22.30
C LEU A 209 19.60 60.43 -22.44
N VAL A 210 20.60 61.30 -22.56
CA VAL A 210 22.02 60.95 -22.51
C VAL A 210 22.59 61.52 -21.22
N GLY A 211 22.85 60.64 -20.25
CA GLY A 211 23.41 61.04 -18.96
C GLY A 211 24.85 61.52 -19.05
N LYS A 212 25.32 62.24 -18.03
CA LYS A 212 26.76 62.56 -17.84
C LYS A 212 27.66 61.32 -17.82
N ASP A 213 27.09 60.16 -17.48
CA ASP A 213 27.72 58.84 -17.53
C ASP A 213 27.84 58.24 -18.94
N GLY A 214 27.39 58.96 -19.98
CA GLY A 214 27.41 58.51 -21.37
C GLY A 214 26.38 57.43 -21.70
N ARG A 215 25.54 57.00 -20.75
CA ARG A 215 24.49 56.00 -20.99
C ARG A 215 23.23 56.65 -21.55
N VAL A 216 22.80 56.13 -22.68
CA VAL A 216 21.53 56.49 -23.35
C VAL A 216 20.38 55.72 -22.69
N ARG A 217 19.30 56.41 -22.29
CA ARG A 217 18.11 55.84 -21.65
C ARG A 217 16.83 56.35 -22.31
N VAL A 218 15.85 55.49 -22.55
CA VAL A 218 14.51 55.87 -23.06
C VAL A 218 13.59 56.24 -21.89
N THR A 219 12.78 57.29 -22.05
CA THR A 219 11.80 57.81 -21.07
C THR A 219 10.43 58.04 -21.73
N ASP A 220 9.40 58.37 -20.93
CA ASP A 220 8.10 58.85 -21.40
C ASP A 220 7.33 57.88 -22.33
N PHE A 221 7.31 56.60 -21.96
CA PHE A 221 6.39 55.62 -22.53
C PHE A 221 4.93 56.09 -22.37
N GLY A 222 4.13 56.01 -23.45
CA GLY A 222 2.86 56.72 -23.60
C GLY A 222 1.68 56.18 -22.80
N LEU A 223 1.73 56.32 -21.48
CA LEU A 223 0.69 55.88 -20.52
C LEU A 223 -0.69 56.54 -20.69
N ALA A 224 -0.76 57.77 -21.21
CA ALA A 224 -1.96 58.60 -21.16
C ALA A 224 -2.72 58.67 -22.51
N ARG A 225 -3.09 57.52 -23.09
CA ARG A 225 -3.96 57.46 -24.29
C ARG A 225 -4.94 56.27 -24.23
N PRO A 226 -6.26 56.51 -24.11
CA PRO A 226 -7.25 55.47 -24.36
C PRO A 226 -7.31 55.17 -25.88
N HIS A 227 -7.46 53.90 -26.23
CA HIS A 227 -7.84 53.47 -27.58
C HIS A 227 -8.54 52.11 -27.51
N ASN A 228 -9.46 51.87 -28.45
CA ASN A 228 -10.50 50.85 -28.34
C ASN A 228 -9.96 49.40 -28.35
N ALA A 229 -10.71 48.50 -27.70
CA ALA A 229 -10.32 47.10 -27.53
C ALA A 229 -10.47 46.26 -28.82
N PRO A 230 -9.57 45.31 -29.09
CA PRO A 230 -9.85 44.16 -29.94
C PRO A 230 -10.80 43.20 -29.20
N ALA A 231 -11.79 42.64 -29.89
CA ALA A 231 -12.69 41.64 -29.32
C ALA A 231 -12.01 40.27 -29.19
N GLU A 232 -12.41 39.49 -28.19
CA GLU A 232 -11.98 38.09 -28.04
C GLU A 232 -12.87 37.14 -28.86
N GLN A 233 -12.21 36.23 -29.58
CA GLN A 233 -12.64 34.86 -29.93
C GLN A 233 -14.03 34.64 -30.58
N ALA A 234 -14.02 34.19 -31.84
CA ALA A 234 -15.12 33.45 -32.47
C ALA A 234 -14.59 32.36 -33.42
N SER A 235 -15.30 31.24 -33.50
CA SER A 235 -14.92 30.04 -34.28
C SER A 235 -15.52 30.04 -35.70
N GLU A 236 -15.09 29.08 -36.53
CA GLU A 236 -15.49 28.95 -37.94
C GLU A 236 -16.93 28.42 -38.14
N ALA A 237 -17.75 29.10 -38.96
CA ALA A 237 -18.76 28.53 -39.86
C ALA A 237 -19.37 29.61 -40.82
N PRO A 238 -19.89 29.27 -42.03
CA PRO A 238 -20.28 30.24 -43.08
C PRO A 238 -21.75 30.09 -43.57
N PRO A 239 -22.19 30.67 -44.71
CA PRO A 239 -22.12 32.06 -45.20
C PRO A 239 -23.54 32.66 -45.50
N ASP A 240 -23.63 33.69 -46.37
CA ASP A 240 -24.81 34.34 -46.99
C ASP A 240 -25.50 35.50 -46.21
N THR A 241 -26.05 36.57 -46.83
CA THR A 241 -25.86 37.19 -48.18
C THR A 241 -26.27 38.69 -48.16
N SER A 242 -25.37 39.61 -48.58
CA SER A 242 -25.64 40.89 -49.32
C SER A 242 -26.65 41.98 -48.80
N PRO A 243 -26.65 43.23 -49.33
CA PRO A 243 -25.51 44.11 -49.65
C PRO A 243 -25.74 45.65 -49.36
N VAL A 244 -24.66 46.43 -49.12
CA VAL A 244 -24.56 47.94 -49.15
C VAL A 244 -25.51 48.75 -48.21
N LYS A 245 -25.29 50.01 -47.77
CA LYS A 245 -24.21 51.04 -47.77
C LYS A 245 -24.06 51.51 -46.30
N GLY A 246 -22.97 52.10 -45.79
CA GLY A 246 -21.81 52.73 -46.42
C GLY A 246 -21.75 54.23 -46.11
N HIS A 247 -21.16 54.61 -44.97
CA HIS A 247 -20.74 56.00 -44.67
C HIS A 247 -19.44 56.00 -43.85
N SER A 248 -18.52 56.91 -44.19
CA SER A 248 -17.29 57.17 -43.43
C SER A 248 -17.49 58.42 -42.57
N LEU A 249 -17.07 58.38 -41.31
CA LEU A 249 -17.02 59.53 -40.41
C LEU A 249 -15.59 59.77 -39.96
N LEU A 250 -14.83 60.42 -40.84
CA LEU A 250 -13.50 60.97 -40.55
C LEU A 250 -13.58 62.51 -40.60
N GLU A 251 -14.43 63.09 -39.75
CA GLU A 251 -14.56 64.54 -39.61
C GLU A 251 -13.77 65.08 -38.42
N LEU A 252 -13.03 66.16 -38.65
CA LEU A 252 -12.25 66.86 -37.63
C LEU A 252 -13.11 67.95 -36.99
N ASN A 253 -13.38 67.86 -35.68
CA ASN A 253 -13.81 69.03 -34.92
C ASN A 253 -12.59 69.76 -34.33
N LEU A 254 -12.24 70.88 -34.96
CA LEU A 254 -11.20 71.80 -34.53
C LEU A 254 -11.80 72.87 -33.61
N THR A 255 -11.61 72.77 -32.30
CA THR A 255 -12.04 73.81 -31.34
C THR A 255 -10.91 74.25 -30.39
N GLN A 256 -10.41 75.46 -30.66
CA GLN A 256 -9.96 76.44 -29.66
C GLN A 256 -8.95 76.03 -28.55
N ARG A 257 -7.81 75.39 -28.88
CA ARG A 257 -6.45 75.78 -28.36
C ARG A 257 -5.28 74.95 -28.93
N GLY A 258 -5.13 74.89 -30.25
CA GLY A 258 -3.85 74.66 -30.95
C GLY A 258 -3.06 73.34 -30.75
N ALA A 259 -3.46 72.47 -29.81
CA ALA A 259 -2.67 71.29 -29.41
C ALA A 259 -2.92 70.09 -30.34
N VAL A 260 -2.13 69.96 -31.40
CA VAL A 260 -1.99 68.67 -32.12
C VAL A 260 -1.27 67.69 -31.20
N LEU A 261 -2.02 66.74 -30.64
CA LEU A 261 -1.58 65.97 -29.47
C LEU A 261 -0.63 64.83 -29.87
N GLY A 262 0.67 65.12 -29.82
CA GLY A 262 1.76 64.25 -30.26
C GLY A 262 2.46 64.82 -31.50
N THR A 263 3.77 64.56 -31.67
CA THR A 263 4.59 65.23 -32.68
C THR A 263 4.41 64.58 -34.07
N PRO A 264 3.72 65.20 -35.07
CA PRO A 264 3.33 64.51 -36.32
C PRO A 264 4.49 64.23 -37.29
N ALA A 265 5.75 64.43 -36.86
CA ALA A 265 6.94 64.16 -37.64
C ALA A 265 7.46 62.72 -37.50
N TYR A 266 7.08 62.01 -36.43
CA TYR A 266 7.59 60.65 -36.12
C TYR A 266 6.52 59.56 -36.16
N MET A 267 5.23 59.94 -36.17
CA MET A 267 4.10 59.00 -36.12
C MET A 267 4.08 58.02 -37.29
N ALA A 268 3.73 56.77 -37.00
CA ALA A 268 3.62 55.71 -37.99
C ALA A 268 2.31 55.82 -38.82
N PRO A 269 2.29 55.32 -40.07
CA PRO A 269 1.12 55.37 -40.96
C PRO A 269 -0.17 54.80 -40.36
N GLU A 270 -0.07 53.74 -39.56
CA GLU A 270 -1.17 53.12 -38.84
C GLU A 270 -1.78 54.05 -37.76
N GLN A 271 -0.98 54.86 -37.08
CA GLN A 271 -1.45 55.84 -36.10
C GLN A 271 -2.26 56.96 -36.79
N PHE A 272 -1.82 57.40 -37.98
CA PHE A 272 -2.58 58.32 -38.83
C PHE A 272 -3.87 57.72 -39.43
N ARG A 273 -4.09 56.41 -39.31
CA ARG A 273 -5.33 55.71 -39.71
C ARG A 273 -6.22 55.35 -38.52
N GLY A 274 -5.80 55.67 -37.28
CA GLY A 274 -6.54 55.30 -36.06
C GLY A 274 -6.46 53.81 -35.70
N ALA A 275 -5.53 53.06 -36.30
CA ALA A 275 -5.30 51.66 -35.99
C ALA A 275 -4.39 51.49 -34.75
N THR A 276 -4.48 50.33 -34.09
CA THR A 276 -3.77 50.03 -32.85
C THR A 276 -2.25 50.05 -33.03
N ALA A 277 -1.56 50.92 -32.30
CA ALA A 277 -0.10 51.05 -32.35
C ALA A 277 0.61 49.90 -31.59
N ASP A 278 1.57 49.25 -32.23
CA ASP A 278 2.30 48.09 -31.71
C ASP A 278 3.84 48.32 -31.71
N ALA A 279 4.61 47.27 -31.42
CA ALA A 279 6.08 47.29 -31.47
C ALA A 279 6.65 47.69 -32.85
N ARG A 280 5.89 47.52 -33.94
CA ARG A 280 6.29 47.91 -35.31
C ARG A 280 6.01 49.39 -35.57
N SER A 281 5.05 50.02 -34.87
CA SER A 281 4.89 51.48 -34.84
C SER A 281 6.08 52.18 -34.16
N ASP A 282 6.56 51.62 -33.04
CA ASP A 282 7.80 52.09 -32.40
C ASP A 282 9.01 51.90 -33.32
N GLN A 283 9.10 50.77 -34.02
CA GLN A 283 10.18 50.50 -35.00
C GLN A 283 10.21 51.53 -36.14
N PHE A 284 9.05 51.97 -36.62
CA PHE A 284 8.95 53.04 -37.61
C PHE A 284 9.42 54.38 -37.02
N SER A 285 8.92 54.75 -35.84
CA SER A 285 9.28 55.99 -35.13
C SER A 285 10.78 56.07 -34.83
N PHE A 286 11.38 54.94 -34.45
CA PHE A 286 12.81 54.74 -34.28
C PHE A 286 13.59 54.94 -35.58
N ALA A 287 13.14 54.35 -36.69
CA ALA A 287 13.78 54.51 -37.99
C ALA A 287 13.69 55.93 -38.54
N VAL A 288 12.57 56.66 -38.31
CA VAL A 288 12.45 58.08 -38.67
C VAL A 288 13.45 58.92 -37.88
N SER A 289 13.55 58.68 -36.57
CA SER A 289 14.46 59.39 -35.67
C SER A 289 15.94 59.15 -36.05
N LEU A 290 16.32 57.90 -36.28
CA LEU A 290 17.67 57.53 -36.71
C LEU A 290 18.00 58.04 -38.13
N TRP A 291 17.01 58.15 -39.02
CA TRP A 291 17.18 58.78 -40.33
C TRP A 291 17.48 60.28 -40.20
N GLU A 292 16.70 61.01 -39.41
CA GLU A 292 16.92 62.44 -39.14
C GLU A 292 18.32 62.69 -38.56
N ALA A 293 18.74 61.89 -37.58
CA ALA A 293 20.06 61.99 -36.98
C ALA A 293 21.21 61.68 -37.97
N LEU A 294 21.07 60.66 -38.83
CA LEU A 294 22.12 60.23 -39.76
C LEU A 294 22.25 61.08 -41.02
N TYR A 295 21.18 61.75 -41.45
CA TYR A 295 21.11 62.48 -42.72
C TYR A 295 20.86 63.98 -42.57
N GLY A 296 20.45 64.46 -41.39
CA GLY A 296 20.16 65.88 -41.11
C GLY A 296 18.83 66.39 -41.69
N VAL A 297 18.07 65.51 -42.34
CA VAL A 297 16.77 65.76 -42.98
C VAL A 297 15.83 64.60 -42.65
N ARG A 298 14.52 64.82 -42.62
CA ARG A 298 13.55 63.75 -42.32
C ARG A 298 13.25 62.90 -43.56
N PRO A 299 12.89 61.62 -43.39
CA PRO A 299 12.49 60.77 -44.52
C PRO A 299 11.17 61.25 -45.12
N PHE A 300 10.26 61.80 -44.32
CA PHE A 300 8.98 62.36 -44.77
C PHE A 300 8.88 63.83 -44.36
N GLU A 301 9.10 64.73 -45.32
CA GLU A 301 8.92 66.17 -45.12
C GLU A 301 7.61 66.67 -45.76
N GLY A 302 7.32 67.95 -45.59
CA GLY A 302 6.09 68.59 -46.02
C GLY A 302 5.93 69.94 -45.33
N THR A 303 5.48 70.94 -46.08
CA THR A 303 5.29 72.33 -45.64
C THR A 303 4.16 72.46 -44.62
N SER A 304 3.12 71.62 -44.75
CA SER A 304 1.99 71.54 -43.81
C SER A 304 1.96 70.20 -43.05
N PRO A 305 1.30 70.13 -41.87
CA PRO A 305 1.06 68.86 -41.18
C PRO A 305 0.25 67.86 -42.03
N SER A 306 -0.70 68.34 -42.85
CA SER A 306 -1.54 67.52 -43.72
C SER A 306 -0.73 66.88 -44.85
N GLU A 307 0.13 67.66 -45.52
CA GLU A 307 1.04 67.17 -46.56
C GLU A 307 2.01 66.12 -46.00
N ARG A 308 2.54 66.33 -44.79
CA ARG A 308 3.41 65.36 -44.11
C ARG A 308 2.67 64.06 -43.78
N ARG A 309 1.41 64.13 -43.32
CA ARG A 309 0.53 62.97 -43.14
C ARG A 309 0.34 62.21 -44.46
N GLU A 310 0.11 62.91 -45.57
CA GLU A 310 -0.01 62.29 -46.89
C GLU A 310 1.28 61.58 -47.31
N ASN A 311 2.44 62.24 -47.17
CA ASN A 311 3.75 61.66 -47.52
C ASN A 311 4.08 60.42 -46.68
N VAL A 312 3.75 60.41 -45.38
CA VAL A 312 3.87 59.22 -44.50
C VAL A 312 2.91 58.11 -44.94
N LEU A 313 1.63 58.43 -45.21
CA LEU A 313 0.62 57.43 -45.61
C LEU A 313 0.90 56.81 -46.99
N ALA A 314 1.48 57.58 -47.91
CA ALA A 314 1.84 57.18 -49.27
C ALA A 314 3.27 56.61 -49.40
N GLY A 315 4.07 56.62 -48.33
CA GLY A 315 5.43 56.08 -48.34
C GLY A 315 6.44 56.88 -49.17
N ARG A 316 6.18 58.17 -49.40
CA ARG A 316 7.03 59.05 -50.22
C ARG A 316 8.26 59.50 -49.43
N ILE A 317 9.29 58.65 -49.40
CA ILE A 317 10.56 58.88 -48.70
C ILE A 317 11.49 59.76 -49.56
N ASN A 318 11.98 60.86 -48.97
CA ASN A 318 13.04 61.69 -49.54
C ASN A 318 14.38 60.91 -49.59
N PRO A 319 15.13 60.92 -50.71
CA PRO A 319 16.42 60.23 -50.79
C PRO A 319 17.46 60.88 -49.86
N PRO A 320 18.38 60.10 -49.27
CA PRO A 320 19.41 60.64 -48.38
C PRO A 320 20.40 61.52 -49.17
N PRO A 321 20.97 62.59 -48.56
CA PRO A 321 21.87 63.50 -49.27
C PRO A 321 23.11 62.79 -49.84
N ALA A 322 23.46 63.13 -51.09
CA ALA A 322 24.51 62.44 -51.86
C ALA A 322 25.92 62.48 -51.23
N TYR A 323 26.17 63.40 -50.30
CA TYR A 323 27.43 63.53 -49.54
C TYR A 323 27.47 62.67 -48.25
N SER A 324 26.46 61.85 -47.98
CA SER A 324 26.39 61.06 -46.75
C SER A 324 27.48 59.99 -46.66
N LYS A 325 28.12 59.90 -45.48
CA LYS A 325 29.16 58.90 -45.16
C LYS A 325 28.58 57.61 -44.56
N VAL A 326 27.26 57.46 -44.54
CA VAL A 326 26.52 56.31 -43.98
C VAL A 326 26.59 55.11 -44.94
N PRO A 327 26.96 53.90 -44.49
CA PRO A 327 27.04 52.74 -45.36
C PRO A 327 25.69 52.34 -46.00
N PRO A 328 25.66 51.90 -47.27
CA PRO A 328 24.42 51.51 -47.95
C PRO A 328 23.61 50.40 -47.26
N TRP A 329 24.23 49.57 -46.41
CA TRP A 329 23.53 48.53 -45.66
C TRP A 329 22.71 49.09 -44.49
N VAL A 330 23.14 50.18 -43.86
CA VAL A 330 22.35 50.91 -42.85
C VAL A 330 21.13 51.54 -43.50
N ASN A 331 21.33 52.22 -44.66
CA ASN A 331 20.24 52.81 -45.43
C ASN A 331 19.16 51.77 -45.81
N ARG A 332 19.55 50.60 -46.32
CA ARG A 332 18.61 49.51 -46.65
C ARG A 332 17.84 48.99 -45.44
N ALA A 333 18.44 48.95 -44.26
CA ALA A 333 17.75 48.54 -43.04
C ALA A 333 16.69 49.58 -42.61
N LEU A 334 17.03 50.87 -42.68
CA LEU A 334 16.09 51.96 -42.40
C LEU A 334 14.93 51.98 -43.41
N LEU A 335 15.21 51.89 -44.71
CA LEU A 335 14.16 51.86 -45.74
C LEU A 335 13.15 50.71 -45.55
N ARG A 336 13.58 49.55 -45.03
CA ARG A 336 12.64 48.47 -44.68
C ARG A 336 11.86 48.77 -43.40
N ALA A 337 12.47 49.35 -42.38
CA ALA A 337 11.78 49.74 -41.15
C ALA A 337 10.77 50.88 -41.37
N LEU A 338 11.00 51.73 -42.39
CA LEU A 338 10.11 52.83 -42.83
C LEU A 338 8.98 52.38 -43.79
N ASN A 339 8.72 51.09 -43.95
CA ASN A 339 7.65 50.61 -44.84
C ASN A 339 6.26 51.02 -44.33
N THR A 340 5.35 51.38 -45.24
CA THR A 340 3.97 51.79 -44.93
C THR A 340 3.08 50.66 -44.41
N ALA A 341 3.43 49.42 -44.72
CA ALA A 341 2.82 48.19 -44.23
C ALA A 341 3.63 47.64 -43.03
N PRO A 342 3.07 47.58 -41.80
CA PRO A 342 3.79 47.11 -40.61
C PRO A 342 4.42 45.71 -40.77
N GLU A 343 3.70 44.78 -41.40
CA GLU A 343 4.13 43.41 -41.68
C GLU A 343 5.30 43.29 -42.67
N ALA A 344 5.54 44.31 -43.51
CA ALA A 344 6.69 44.37 -44.41
C ALA A 344 7.98 44.89 -43.73
N ARG A 345 7.88 45.44 -42.51
CA ARG A 345 9.01 45.90 -41.69
C ARG A 345 9.81 44.71 -41.12
N TYR A 346 10.57 44.88 -40.04
CA TYR A 346 11.21 43.76 -39.34
C TYR A 346 10.25 43.13 -38.32
N PRO A 347 10.26 41.79 -38.12
CA PRO A 347 9.30 41.11 -37.23
C PRO A 347 9.29 41.62 -35.78
N SER A 348 10.46 42.00 -35.27
CA SER A 348 10.67 42.66 -33.97
C SER A 348 11.72 43.77 -34.11
N LEU A 349 11.86 44.63 -33.09
CA LEU A 349 12.91 45.63 -33.08
C LEU A 349 14.32 45.00 -32.99
N ASP A 350 14.51 43.92 -32.22
CA ASP A 350 15.78 43.17 -32.18
C ASP A 350 16.22 42.67 -33.57
N ALA A 351 15.28 42.29 -34.43
CA ALA A 351 15.60 41.87 -35.79
C ALA A 351 16.13 43.03 -36.66
N LEU A 352 15.71 44.28 -36.40
CA LEU A 352 16.31 45.48 -36.99
C LEU A 352 17.69 45.77 -36.37
N LEU A 353 17.80 45.76 -35.04
CA LEU A 353 19.06 46.03 -34.31
C LEU A 353 20.16 45.04 -34.70
N ALA A 354 19.85 43.74 -34.77
CA ALA A 354 20.78 42.69 -35.18
C ALA A 354 21.24 42.83 -36.65
N VAL A 355 20.50 43.54 -37.52
CA VAL A 355 20.98 43.94 -38.84
C VAL A 355 21.85 45.21 -38.75
N LEU A 356 21.44 46.19 -37.94
CA LEU A 356 22.16 47.44 -37.69
C LEU A 356 23.53 47.26 -36.98
N GLU A 357 23.74 46.15 -36.28
CA GLU A 357 25.02 45.82 -35.61
C GLU A 357 26.03 45.06 -36.50
N ARG A 358 25.57 44.37 -37.56
CA ARG A 358 26.39 43.39 -38.30
C ARG A 358 27.18 44.02 -39.45
N ASP A 359 28.33 44.62 -39.14
CA ASP A 359 29.34 45.02 -40.13
C ASP A 359 29.81 43.81 -40.98
N PRO A 360 29.46 43.72 -42.28
CA PRO A 360 29.78 42.56 -43.11
C PRO A 360 31.29 42.36 -43.33
N ALA A 361 32.09 43.42 -43.23
CA ALA A 361 33.54 43.36 -43.43
C ALA A 361 34.25 42.67 -42.27
N ARG A 362 33.71 42.77 -41.04
CA ARG A 362 34.25 42.11 -39.85
C ARG A 362 33.91 40.62 -39.78
N VAL A 363 32.71 40.23 -40.22
CA VAL A 363 32.27 38.82 -40.23
C VAL A 363 33.16 37.96 -41.13
N ARG A 364 33.42 38.43 -42.37
CA ARG A 364 34.16 37.67 -43.38
C ARG A 364 35.62 37.34 -42.99
N ARG A 365 36.25 38.14 -42.12
CA ARG A 365 37.60 37.87 -41.58
C ARG A 365 37.63 36.89 -40.40
N ARG A 366 36.52 36.73 -39.66
CA ARG A 366 36.44 35.79 -38.51
C ARG A 366 36.04 34.37 -38.93
N ALA A 367 35.21 34.22 -39.96
CA ALA A 367 34.74 32.91 -40.42
C ALA A 367 35.87 31.93 -40.78
N LEU A 368 36.92 32.40 -41.45
CA LEU A 368 38.08 31.59 -41.85
C LEU A 368 38.89 31.03 -40.68
N ALA A 369 38.96 31.74 -39.55
CA ALA A 369 39.65 31.26 -38.35
C ALA A 369 38.80 30.27 -37.54
N ILE A 370 37.48 30.44 -37.53
CA ILE A 370 36.55 29.62 -36.75
C ILE A 370 36.36 28.23 -37.39
N ALA A 371 36.38 28.13 -38.72
CA ALA A 371 36.20 26.85 -39.43
C ALA A 371 37.25 25.79 -39.06
N ALA A 372 38.52 26.19 -38.89
CA ALA A 372 39.61 25.28 -38.50
C ALA A 372 39.50 24.81 -37.05
N LEU A 373 39.01 25.67 -36.14
CA LEU A 373 38.87 25.34 -34.73
C LEU A 373 37.59 24.54 -34.44
N GLY A 374 36.51 24.81 -35.19
CA GLY A 374 35.20 24.18 -35.00
C GLY A 374 35.23 22.65 -35.13
N LEU A 375 35.90 22.12 -36.16
CA LEU A 375 36.00 20.67 -36.38
C LEU A 375 36.73 19.92 -35.25
N LEU A 376 37.74 20.55 -34.64
CA LEU A 376 38.43 19.99 -33.47
C LEU A 376 37.56 20.07 -32.21
N VAL A 377 36.86 21.19 -31.99
CA VAL A 377 36.06 21.42 -30.79
C VAL A 377 34.76 20.62 -30.79
N THR A 378 34.04 20.49 -31.91
CA THR A 378 32.81 19.67 -31.94
C THR A 378 33.10 18.19 -31.82
N GLY A 379 34.17 17.70 -32.46
CA GLY A 379 34.61 16.31 -32.34
C GLY A 379 35.02 15.97 -30.90
N SER A 380 35.84 16.81 -30.26
CA SER A 380 36.28 16.59 -28.88
C SER A 380 35.16 16.83 -27.85
N ALA A 381 34.30 17.85 -28.01
CA ALA A 381 33.19 18.11 -27.09
C ALA A 381 32.11 17.03 -27.15
N ALA A 382 31.79 16.50 -28.34
CA ALA A 382 30.89 15.35 -28.46
C ALA A 382 31.50 14.09 -27.80
N LEU A 383 32.80 13.85 -28.00
CA LEU A 383 33.50 12.73 -27.34
C LEU A 383 33.57 12.91 -25.82
N VAL A 384 33.81 14.11 -25.32
CA VAL A 384 33.85 14.42 -23.88
C VAL A 384 32.44 14.32 -23.27
N TRP A 385 31.40 14.84 -23.91
CA TRP A 385 30.03 14.74 -23.40
C TRP A 385 29.53 13.28 -23.35
N THR A 386 29.75 12.53 -24.43
CA THR A 386 29.40 11.10 -24.49
C THR A 386 30.23 10.27 -23.51
N THR A 387 31.55 10.46 -23.43
CA THR A 387 32.38 9.72 -22.45
C THR A 387 32.15 10.17 -21.00
N TRP A 388 31.75 11.42 -20.75
CA TRP A 388 31.37 11.89 -19.41
C TRP A 388 30.05 11.27 -18.95
N HIS A 389 29.00 11.30 -19.78
CA HIS A 389 27.74 10.60 -19.46
C HIS A 389 27.88 9.07 -19.45
N GLN A 390 28.69 8.47 -20.31
CA GLN A 390 28.99 7.03 -20.25
C GLN A 390 29.78 6.66 -18.99
N ARG A 391 30.74 7.50 -18.54
CA ARG A 391 31.43 7.30 -17.25
C ARG A 391 30.48 7.48 -16.08
N GLN A 392 29.61 8.50 -16.09
CA GLN A 392 28.59 8.70 -15.06
C GLN A 392 27.62 7.51 -14.98
N ALA A 393 27.18 6.96 -16.13
CA ALA A 393 26.39 5.74 -16.16
C ALA A 393 27.17 4.55 -15.58
N GLN A 394 28.42 4.33 -16.04
CA GLN A 394 29.24 3.20 -15.59
C GLN A 394 29.64 3.24 -14.11
N LEU A 395 29.69 4.42 -13.47
CA LEU A 395 29.97 4.54 -12.04
C LEU A 395 28.95 3.79 -11.16
N CYS A 396 27.70 3.61 -11.62
CA CYS A 396 26.63 3.00 -10.83
C CYS A 396 26.09 1.65 -11.36
N THR A 397 26.45 1.22 -12.57
CA THR A 397 25.96 -0.05 -13.17
C THR A 397 26.63 -1.33 -12.66
N GLY A 398 27.47 -1.25 -11.62
CA GLY A 398 28.20 -2.40 -11.06
C GLY A 398 27.32 -3.52 -10.47
N GLY A 399 26.04 -3.24 -10.20
CA GLY A 399 25.10 -4.20 -9.61
C GLY A 399 24.90 -5.48 -10.43
N ALA A 400 24.85 -5.39 -11.76
CA ALA A 400 24.68 -6.57 -12.62
C ALA A 400 25.86 -7.54 -12.50
N ALA A 401 27.10 -7.03 -12.48
CA ALA A 401 28.30 -7.84 -12.31
C ALA A 401 28.35 -8.55 -10.94
N LYS A 402 27.81 -7.92 -9.89
CA LYS A 402 27.71 -8.51 -8.54
C LYS A 402 26.77 -9.73 -8.45
N LEU A 403 25.93 -10.01 -9.45
CA LEU A 403 25.05 -11.18 -9.47
C LEU A 403 25.54 -12.34 -10.37
N VAL A 404 26.67 -12.17 -11.07
CA VAL A 404 27.33 -13.27 -11.80
C VAL A 404 27.76 -14.36 -10.81
N GLY A 405 27.56 -15.62 -11.18
CA GLY A 405 27.74 -16.79 -10.31
C GLY A 405 26.64 -16.99 -9.26
N ILE A 406 25.74 -16.01 -9.04
CA ILE A 406 24.66 -16.05 -8.04
C ILE A 406 23.29 -16.24 -8.69
N TRP A 407 22.99 -15.52 -9.77
CA TRP A 407 21.72 -15.66 -10.47
C TRP A 407 21.84 -15.37 -11.97
N ASP A 408 22.73 -16.11 -12.62
CA ASP A 408 23.00 -16.05 -14.05
C ASP A 408 22.48 -17.30 -14.79
N VAL A 409 22.67 -17.35 -16.12
CA VAL A 409 22.20 -18.47 -16.95
C VAL A 409 22.82 -19.82 -16.53
N PRO A 410 24.15 -19.93 -16.26
CA PRO A 410 24.74 -21.15 -15.69
C PRO A 410 24.12 -21.59 -14.36
N ARG A 411 23.95 -20.67 -13.39
CA ARG A 411 23.38 -21.01 -12.08
C ARG A 411 21.92 -21.46 -12.22
N LYS A 412 21.11 -20.78 -13.04
CA LYS A 412 19.73 -21.17 -13.33
C LYS A 412 19.64 -22.58 -13.91
N ALA A 413 20.45 -22.88 -14.94
CA ALA A 413 20.46 -24.21 -15.58
C ALA A 413 20.94 -25.32 -14.62
N ALA A 414 21.88 -25.02 -13.72
CA ALA A 414 22.33 -25.96 -12.70
C ALA A 414 21.22 -26.26 -11.67
N ILE A 415 20.47 -25.25 -11.22
CA ILE A 415 19.33 -25.41 -10.29
C ILE A 415 18.19 -26.16 -10.97
N GLU A 416 17.80 -25.79 -12.20
CA GLU A 416 16.78 -26.49 -12.99
C GLU A 416 17.08 -27.99 -13.11
N LYS A 417 18.33 -28.31 -13.46
CA LYS A 417 18.81 -29.70 -13.54
C LYS A 417 18.74 -30.40 -12.18
N ALA A 418 19.14 -29.76 -11.08
CA ALA A 418 19.08 -30.34 -9.74
C ALA A 418 17.62 -30.62 -9.32
N PHE A 419 16.72 -29.66 -9.50
CA PHE A 419 15.30 -29.79 -9.17
C PHE A 419 14.66 -30.94 -9.96
N PHE A 420 14.88 -31.02 -11.27
CA PHE A 420 14.30 -32.08 -12.10
C PHE A 420 14.93 -33.46 -11.82
N ALA A 421 16.20 -33.52 -11.40
CA ALA A 421 16.87 -34.77 -11.03
C ALA A 421 16.29 -35.44 -9.78
N THR A 422 15.50 -34.73 -8.95
CA THR A 422 14.78 -35.34 -7.83
C THR A 422 13.64 -36.28 -8.24
N GLY A 423 13.19 -36.23 -9.50
CA GLY A 423 12.10 -37.04 -10.02
C GLY A 423 10.70 -36.72 -9.43
N ARG A 424 10.57 -35.65 -8.63
CA ARG A 424 9.30 -35.26 -8.01
C ARG A 424 8.39 -34.52 -8.99
N ASP A 425 7.14 -34.96 -9.14
CA ASP A 425 6.15 -34.41 -10.10
C ASP A 425 5.99 -32.87 -10.04
N TYR A 426 5.98 -32.31 -8.82
CA TYR A 426 5.78 -30.89 -8.57
C TYR A 426 7.04 -30.05 -8.81
N ALA A 427 8.23 -30.67 -8.93
CA ALA A 427 9.52 -29.96 -9.05
C ALA A 427 9.56 -28.98 -10.23
N ARG A 428 8.81 -29.25 -11.31
CA ARG A 428 8.71 -28.36 -12.47
C ARG A 428 7.96 -27.06 -12.16
N ASP A 429 6.83 -27.15 -11.45
CA ASP A 429 6.03 -25.97 -11.08
C ASP A 429 6.74 -25.18 -9.97
N THR A 430 7.33 -25.88 -9.00
CA THR A 430 8.21 -25.28 -7.99
C THR A 430 9.38 -24.52 -8.61
N TRP A 431 10.08 -25.09 -9.60
CA TRP A 431 11.18 -24.41 -10.30
C TRP A 431 10.71 -23.13 -11.01
N VAL A 432 9.58 -23.17 -11.75
CA VAL A 432 9.03 -22.00 -12.45
C VAL A 432 8.78 -20.85 -11.47
N ARG A 433 8.11 -21.13 -10.34
CA ARG A 433 7.78 -20.14 -9.30
C ARG A 433 9.01 -19.60 -8.58
N VAL A 434 9.95 -20.47 -8.21
CA VAL A 434 11.23 -20.10 -7.58
C VAL A 434 12.03 -19.20 -8.52
N ARG A 435 12.15 -19.58 -9.80
CA ARG A 435 12.84 -18.79 -10.82
C ARG A 435 12.23 -17.41 -10.97
N GLU A 436 10.91 -17.30 -11.04
CA GLU A 436 10.21 -16.03 -11.24
C GLU A 436 10.29 -15.10 -10.02
N ALA A 437 10.20 -15.66 -8.81
CA ALA A 437 10.40 -14.90 -7.57
C ALA A 437 11.84 -14.38 -7.44
N LEU A 438 12.84 -15.19 -7.79
CA LEU A 438 14.25 -14.79 -7.78
C LEU A 438 14.60 -13.83 -8.93
N ASP A 439 13.96 -13.95 -10.10
CA ASP A 439 14.06 -12.97 -11.20
C ASP A 439 13.43 -11.62 -10.85
N LEU A 440 12.37 -11.59 -10.03
CA LEU A 440 11.85 -10.34 -9.50
C LEU A 440 12.82 -9.73 -8.47
N TYR A 441 13.20 -10.49 -7.44
CA TYR A 441 14.09 -10.04 -6.36
C TYR A 441 15.44 -9.53 -6.89
N THR A 442 16.00 -10.15 -7.93
CA THR A 442 17.29 -9.71 -8.48
C THR A 442 17.21 -8.44 -9.32
N ARG A 443 16.09 -8.17 -10.01
CA ARG A 443 15.84 -6.87 -10.64
C ARG A 443 15.67 -5.76 -9.60
N GLU A 444 14.81 -5.98 -8.61
CA GLU A 444 14.59 -5.03 -7.51
C GLU A 444 15.93 -4.70 -6.79
N TRP A 445 16.80 -5.70 -6.60
CA TRP A 445 18.12 -5.51 -5.99
C TRP A 445 19.06 -4.69 -6.88
N GLN A 446 19.10 -4.96 -8.20
CA GLN A 446 19.90 -4.19 -9.16
C GLN A 446 19.43 -2.73 -9.24
N GLU A 447 18.12 -2.52 -9.31
CA GLU A 447 17.48 -1.20 -9.37
C GLU A 447 17.78 -0.39 -8.10
N MET A 448 17.62 -0.98 -6.91
CA MET A 448 17.92 -0.29 -5.65
C MET A 448 19.42 -0.03 -5.43
N HIS A 449 20.30 -0.96 -5.86
CA HIS A 449 21.75 -0.73 -5.86
C HIS A 449 22.13 0.42 -6.79
N GLN A 450 21.53 0.48 -7.99
CA GLN A 450 21.78 1.56 -8.94
C GLN A 450 21.25 2.90 -8.40
N ASP A 451 20.01 2.97 -7.92
CA ASP A 451 19.44 4.21 -7.35
C ASP A 451 20.25 4.71 -6.15
N THR A 452 20.62 3.83 -5.21
CA THR A 452 21.44 4.21 -4.03
C THR A 452 22.74 4.90 -4.45
N CYS A 453 23.38 4.42 -5.52
CA CYS A 453 24.56 5.05 -6.10
C CYS A 453 24.23 6.36 -6.84
N VAL A 454 23.18 6.39 -7.67
CA VAL A 454 22.78 7.55 -8.47
C VAL A 454 22.33 8.71 -7.57
N ALA A 455 21.49 8.46 -6.56
CA ALA A 455 21.05 9.43 -5.56
C ALA A 455 22.23 10.15 -4.89
N THR A 456 23.24 9.39 -4.49
CA THR A 456 24.42 9.91 -3.78
C THR A 456 25.42 10.57 -4.73
N ARG A 457 25.89 9.83 -5.74
CA ARG A 457 27.07 10.19 -6.57
C ARG A 457 26.75 11.03 -7.81
N ILE A 458 25.47 11.11 -8.21
CA ILE A 458 25.04 11.84 -9.42
C ILE A 458 24.01 12.93 -9.10
N ARG A 459 22.99 12.62 -8.29
CA ARG A 459 21.92 13.58 -7.94
C ARG A 459 22.28 14.44 -6.71
N GLY A 460 23.14 13.97 -5.81
CA GLY A 460 23.58 14.69 -4.61
C GLY A 460 22.53 14.74 -3.49
N GLU A 461 21.54 13.85 -3.52
CA GLU A 461 20.39 13.80 -2.60
C GLU A 461 20.72 13.13 -1.26
N GLN A 462 21.77 12.30 -1.22
CA GLN A 462 22.16 11.49 -0.06
C GLN A 462 23.66 11.65 0.23
N SER A 463 24.06 11.42 1.47
CA SER A 463 25.46 11.48 1.89
C SER A 463 26.17 10.14 1.71
N GLU A 464 27.51 10.17 1.60
CA GLU A 464 28.35 8.95 1.51
C GLU A 464 28.14 7.98 2.69
N ALA A 465 27.80 8.50 3.87
CA ALA A 465 27.47 7.68 5.04
C ALA A 465 26.15 6.91 4.84
N VAL A 466 25.11 7.58 4.34
CA VAL A 466 23.82 6.95 3.99
C VAL A 466 24.00 5.94 2.86
N MET A 467 24.77 6.28 1.82
CA MET A 467 25.13 5.35 0.75
C MET A 467 25.81 4.09 1.31
N SER A 468 26.77 4.25 2.24
CA SER A 468 27.50 3.14 2.84
C SER A 468 26.59 2.20 3.63
N LEU A 469 25.66 2.74 4.41
CA LEU A 469 24.67 1.95 5.16
C LEU A 469 23.71 1.19 4.22
N ARG A 470 23.12 1.87 3.24
CA ARG A 470 22.21 1.27 2.25
C ARG A 470 22.91 0.18 1.42
N MET A 471 24.16 0.43 1.00
CA MET A 471 24.98 -0.56 0.27
C MET A 471 25.36 -1.76 1.14
N ALA A 472 25.68 -1.58 2.42
CA ALA A 472 25.94 -2.69 3.34
C ALA A 472 24.69 -3.56 3.57
N CYS A 473 23.52 -2.94 3.71
CA CYS A 473 22.24 -3.65 3.76
C CYS A 473 22.00 -4.48 2.48
N LEU A 474 22.16 -3.87 1.30
CA LEU A 474 22.02 -4.57 0.02
C LEU A 474 23.05 -5.69 -0.15
N GLU A 475 24.29 -5.52 0.31
CA GLU A 475 25.31 -6.56 0.27
C GLU A 475 24.92 -7.77 1.14
N GLY A 476 24.41 -7.56 2.36
CA GLY A 476 23.83 -8.64 3.18
C GLY A 476 22.64 -9.34 2.52
N ARG A 477 21.77 -8.59 1.82
CA ARG A 477 20.67 -9.15 1.02
C ARG A 477 21.14 -9.97 -0.19
N ARG A 478 22.31 -9.63 -0.74
CA ARG A 478 22.99 -10.38 -1.82
C ARG A 478 23.62 -11.67 -1.30
N GLN A 479 24.18 -11.66 -0.08
CA GLN A 479 24.76 -12.85 0.55
C GLN A 479 23.71 -13.92 0.86
N GLU A 480 22.50 -13.55 1.32
CA GLU A 480 21.39 -14.52 1.49
C GLU A 480 20.96 -15.16 0.16
N LEU A 481 20.86 -14.36 -0.90
CA LEU A 481 20.57 -14.85 -2.25
C LEU A 481 21.66 -15.81 -2.76
N ALA A 482 22.94 -15.45 -2.57
CA ALA A 482 24.09 -16.28 -2.96
C ALA A 482 24.06 -17.65 -2.25
N ALA A 483 23.85 -17.64 -0.94
CA ALA A 483 23.73 -18.85 -0.15
C ALA A 483 22.55 -19.73 -0.61
N LEU A 484 21.37 -19.15 -0.83
CA LEU A 484 20.18 -19.91 -1.22
C LEU A 484 20.31 -20.55 -2.61
N THR A 485 20.74 -19.76 -3.61
CA THR A 485 20.95 -20.23 -4.99
C THR A 485 22.06 -21.28 -5.08
N GLU A 486 23.02 -21.25 -4.16
CA GLU A 486 24.02 -22.30 -4.01
C GLU A 486 23.46 -23.59 -3.39
N VAL A 487 22.65 -23.53 -2.31
CA VAL A 487 21.95 -24.73 -1.78
C VAL A 487 21.09 -25.38 -2.87
N PHE A 488 20.41 -24.57 -3.69
CA PHE A 488 19.56 -25.05 -4.78
C PHE A 488 20.33 -25.75 -5.92
N THR A 489 21.65 -25.54 -6.07
CA THR A 489 22.45 -26.31 -7.06
C THR A 489 22.72 -27.76 -6.65
N THR A 490 22.48 -28.11 -5.38
CA THR A 490 22.59 -29.48 -4.84
C THR A 490 21.26 -29.91 -4.21
N ALA A 491 20.16 -29.56 -4.86
CA ALA A 491 18.81 -29.87 -4.37
C ALA A 491 18.53 -31.38 -4.34
N ASP A 492 17.98 -31.83 -3.21
CA ASP A 492 17.35 -33.14 -3.04
C ASP A 492 15.82 -32.97 -2.89
N GLU A 493 15.11 -34.06 -2.60
CA GLU A 493 13.66 -34.07 -2.39
C GLU A 493 13.20 -32.97 -1.41
N THR A 494 13.87 -32.85 -0.25
CA THR A 494 13.56 -31.90 0.82
C THR A 494 13.83 -30.46 0.40
N VAL A 495 14.93 -30.22 -0.33
CA VAL A 495 15.24 -28.88 -0.85
C VAL A 495 14.18 -28.43 -1.86
N VAL A 496 13.70 -29.31 -2.73
CA VAL A 496 12.64 -28.99 -3.71
C VAL A 496 11.30 -28.75 -3.02
N GLU A 497 10.91 -29.59 -2.06
CA GLU A 497 9.72 -29.40 -1.21
C GLU A 497 9.71 -28.01 -0.54
N LYS A 498 10.85 -27.56 -0.01
CA LYS A 498 10.98 -26.32 0.76
C LYS A 498 11.42 -25.11 -0.06
N ALA A 499 11.67 -25.26 -1.37
CA ALA A 499 12.27 -24.21 -2.19
C ALA A 499 11.43 -22.93 -2.28
N ILE A 500 10.09 -23.02 -2.38
CA ILE A 500 9.23 -21.82 -2.39
C ILE A 500 9.28 -21.12 -1.03
N PHE A 501 9.21 -21.88 0.08
CA PHE A 501 9.33 -21.32 1.43
C PHE A 501 10.68 -20.62 1.64
N ALA A 502 11.79 -21.27 1.26
CA ALA A 502 13.13 -20.72 1.39
C ALA A 502 13.34 -19.46 0.52
N THR A 503 12.82 -19.46 -0.71
CA THR A 503 12.81 -18.27 -1.59
C THR A 503 12.01 -17.12 -0.99
N SER A 504 10.82 -17.41 -0.46
CA SER A 504 10.00 -16.41 0.24
C SER A 504 10.63 -15.91 1.56
N SER A 505 11.58 -16.66 2.13
CA SER A 505 12.29 -16.31 3.36
C SER A 505 13.51 -15.40 3.14
N LEU A 506 13.82 -15.00 1.91
CA LEU A 506 14.80 -13.93 1.65
C LEU A 506 14.28 -12.60 2.21
N ARG A 507 15.08 -11.90 3.03
CA ARG A 507 14.62 -10.64 3.65
C ARG A 507 14.30 -9.60 2.57
N ARG A 508 13.13 -8.96 2.65
CA ARG A 508 12.69 -7.93 1.69
C ARG A 508 13.68 -6.79 1.55
N LEU A 509 13.76 -6.22 0.34
CA LEU A 509 14.76 -5.20 -0.05
C LEU A 509 14.40 -3.79 0.42
N TRP A 510 13.11 -3.46 0.58
CA TRP A 510 12.66 -2.12 0.95
C TRP A 510 13.25 -1.59 2.27
N GLY A 511 13.61 -2.47 3.21
CA GLY A 511 14.33 -2.08 4.43
C GLY A 511 15.72 -1.48 4.19
N CYS A 512 16.30 -1.65 3.00
CA CYS A 512 17.53 -0.96 2.58
C CYS A 512 17.28 0.44 1.97
N ALA A 513 16.03 0.91 1.96
CA ALA A 513 15.66 2.29 1.67
C ALA A 513 15.33 3.11 2.93
N ASP A 514 15.04 2.46 4.05
CA ASP A 514 14.80 3.11 5.35
C ASP A 514 16.12 3.58 5.97
N VAL A 515 16.41 4.87 5.82
CA VAL A 515 17.63 5.48 6.33
C VAL A 515 17.58 5.68 7.85
N GLU A 516 16.40 5.85 8.44
CA GLU A 516 16.27 6.07 9.89
C GLU A 516 16.52 4.75 10.64
N ALA A 517 15.92 3.66 10.19
CA ALA A 517 16.22 2.32 10.69
C ALA A 517 17.72 1.99 10.55
N LEU A 518 18.30 2.20 9.36
CA LEU A 518 19.73 1.93 9.10
C LEU A 518 20.70 2.82 9.91
N MET A 519 20.30 4.04 10.27
CA MET A 519 21.09 4.92 11.16
C MET A 519 20.89 4.62 12.64
N SER A 520 19.82 3.92 13.01
CA SER A 520 19.61 3.37 14.37
C SER A 520 20.36 2.05 14.62
N GLU A 521 20.72 1.32 13.56
CA GLU A 521 21.40 0.02 13.65
C GLU A 521 22.82 0.09 14.23
N VAL A 522 23.30 -1.08 14.66
CA VAL A 522 24.64 -1.30 15.21
C VAL A 522 25.73 -0.84 14.25
N LYS A 523 26.56 0.11 14.71
CA LYS A 523 27.71 0.63 13.96
C LYS A 523 28.67 -0.51 13.56
N PRO A 524 29.10 -0.59 12.28
CA PRO A 524 30.07 -1.59 11.84
C PRO A 524 31.44 -1.40 12.52
N PRO A 525 32.30 -2.43 12.59
CA PRO A 525 33.65 -2.31 13.15
C PRO A 525 34.45 -1.18 12.48
N GLU A 526 35.10 -0.33 13.28
CA GLU A 526 35.90 0.79 12.77
C GLU A 526 37.15 0.28 12.03
N ASP A 527 37.81 -0.75 12.57
CA ASP A 527 38.90 -1.46 11.90
C ASP A 527 38.41 -2.25 10.67
N THR A 528 39.10 -2.03 9.54
CA THR A 528 38.89 -2.71 8.27
C THR A 528 39.13 -4.22 8.29
N HIS A 529 40.09 -4.72 9.08
CA HIS A 529 40.36 -6.16 9.15
C HIS A 529 39.23 -6.90 9.88
N THR A 530 38.85 -6.39 11.06
CA THR A 530 37.70 -6.87 11.84
C THR A 530 36.41 -6.77 11.05
N ARG A 531 36.20 -5.70 10.27
CA ARG A 531 35.04 -5.56 9.38
C ARG A 531 34.97 -6.68 8.35
N ALA A 532 36.06 -6.97 7.63
CA ALA A 532 36.10 -8.06 6.65
C ALA A 532 35.89 -9.45 7.29
N ALA A 533 36.40 -9.67 8.51
CA ALA A 533 36.17 -10.89 9.27
C ALA A 533 34.69 -11.04 9.73
N VAL A 534 34.06 -9.95 10.17
CA VAL A 534 32.62 -9.90 10.53
C VAL A 534 31.74 -10.12 9.30
N GLU A 535 32.09 -9.54 8.14
CA GLU A 535 31.40 -9.80 6.87
C GLU A 535 31.52 -11.26 6.43
N THR A 536 32.68 -11.88 6.64
CA THR A 536 32.90 -13.32 6.39
C THR A 536 32.00 -14.19 7.28
N VAL A 537 31.92 -13.89 8.58
CA VAL A 537 31.02 -14.59 9.51
C VAL A 537 29.55 -14.39 9.13
N ARG A 538 29.14 -13.17 8.76
CA ARG A 538 27.76 -12.90 8.32
C ARG A 538 27.39 -13.65 7.03
N ALA A 539 28.33 -13.83 6.10
CA ALA A 539 28.13 -14.70 4.94
C ALA A 539 27.95 -16.19 5.35
N GLN A 540 28.68 -16.67 6.37
CA GLN A 540 28.46 -18.02 6.91
C GLN A 540 27.09 -18.15 7.60
N LEU A 541 26.63 -17.12 8.36
CA LEU A 541 25.29 -17.10 8.95
C LEU A 541 24.18 -17.06 7.87
N ALA A 542 24.40 -16.36 6.76
CA ALA A 542 23.51 -16.41 5.59
C ALA A 542 23.45 -17.83 4.98
N ARG A 543 24.58 -18.56 4.94
CA ARG A 543 24.62 -19.98 4.54
C ARG A 543 23.88 -20.90 5.51
N VAL A 544 24.01 -20.69 6.83
CA VAL A 544 23.20 -21.40 7.84
C VAL A 544 21.71 -21.15 7.62
N LYS A 545 21.30 -19.89 7.41
CA LYS A 545 19.90 -19.52 7.13
C LYS A 545 19.37 -20.25 5.90
N ALA A 546 20.11 -20.21 4.78
CA ALA A 546 19.73 -20.90 3.54
C ALA A 546 19.55 -22.41 3.76
N LEU A 547 20.53 -23.08 4.37
CA LEU A 547 20.48 -24.51 4.69
C LEU A 547 19.26 -24.84 5.56
N THR A 548 19.00 -24.08 6.63
CA THR A 548 17.86 -24.29 7.53
C THR A 548 16.53 -24.12 6.81
N THR A 549 16.36 -23.04 6.03
CA THR A 549 15.12 -22.82 5.28
C THR A 549 14.86 -23.85 4.19
N ALA A 550 15.92 -24.46 3.64
CA ALA A 550 15.85 -25.56 2.68
C ALA A 550 15.78 -26.96 3.34
N GLY A 551 15.65 -27.04 4.67
CA GLY A 551 15.52 -28.31 5.41
C GLY A 551 16.81 -29.08 5.66
N LYS A 552 17.97 -28.53 5.33
CA LYS A 552 19.31 -29.14 5.54
C LYS A 552 19.78 -28.96 6.99
N PHE A 553 18.98 -29.40 7.94
CA PHE A 553 19.13 -29.05 9.37
C PHE A 553 20.47 -29.49 9.97
N LYS A 554 20.96 -30.70 9.67
CA LYS A 554 22.25 -31.18 10.18
C LYS A 554 23.41 -30.32 9.68
N GLU A 555 23.49 -30.09 8.37
CA GLU A 555 24.50 -29.23 7.73
C GLU A 555 24.44 -27.80 8.30
N ALA A 556 23.24 -27.29 8.54
CA ALA A 556 23.02 -25.98 9.14
C ALA A 556 23.50 -25.91 10.60
N LEU A 557 23.22 -26.93 11.42
CA LEU A 557 23.56 -26.94 12.85
C LEU A 557 25.06 -27.14 13.08
N GLU A 558 25.71 -28.00 12.29
CA GLU A 558 27.17 -28.17 12.30
C GLU A 558 27.87 -26.83 12.00
N LEU A 559 27.46 -26.15 10.91
CA LEU A 559 27.99 -24.84 10.55
C LEU A 559 27.64 -23.74 11.58
N ALA A 560 26.40 -23.71 12.09
CA ALA A 560 25.99 -22.72 13.10
C ALA A 560 26.82 -22.84 14.39
N THR A 561 27.08 -24.08 14.83
CA THR A 561 27.88 -24.38 16.01
C THR A 561 29.36 -24.04 15.80
N GLU A 562 29.90 -24.21 14.58
CA GLU A 562 31.24 -23.75 14.24
C GLU A 562 31.34 -22.22 14.27
N VAL A 563 30.36 -21.53 13.66
CA VAL A 563 30.34 -20.07 13.58
C VAL A 563 30.15 -19.42 14.96
N ALA A 564 29.26 -19.96 15.81
CA ALA A 564 29.08 -19.49 17.18
C ALA A 564 30.37 -19.60 18.01
N LYS A 565 31.15 -20.69 17.85
CA LYS A 565 32.46 -20.85 18.50
C LYS A 565 33.52 -19.87 17.99
N LYS A 566 33.44 -19.45 16.73
CA LYS A 566 34.38 -18.50 16.10
C LYS A 566 34.04 -17.03 16.40
N ALA A 567 32.76 -16.67 16.39
CA ALA A 567 32.29 -15.29 16.54
C ALA A 567 32.89 -14.49 17.74
N PRO A 568 33.03 -15.03 18.97
CA PRO A 568 33.57 -14.25 20.10
C PRO A 568 35.06 -13.89 19.93
N THR A 569 35.81 -14.64 19.11
CA THR A 569 37.23 -14.36 18.83
C THR A 569 37.46 -13.07 18.05
N LEU A 570 36.41 -12.52 17.42
CA LEU A 570 36.46 -11.26 16.67
C LEU A 570 36.36 -10.01 17.58
N GLY A 571 36.12 -10.17 18.88
CA GLY A 571 35.96 -9.05 19.83
C GLY A 571 34.72 -8.17 19.59
N TYR A 572 33.83 -8.56 18.67
CA TYR A 572 32.69 -7.76 18.22
C TYR A 572 31.36 -8.43 18.63
N SER A 573 30.87 -8.07 19.82
CA SER A 573 29.66 -8.65 20.45
C SER A 573 28.41 -8.77 19.56
N PRO A 574 28.10 -7.84 18.63
CA PRO A 574 26.91 -7.97 17.78
C PRO A 574 26.90 -9.23 16.91
N VAL A 575 28.04 -9.62 16.32
CA VAL A 575 28.09 -10.83 15.48
C VAL A 575 28.09 -12.11 16.32
N HIS A 576 28.54 -12.03 17.58
CA HIS A 576 28.39 -13.12 18.55
C HIS A 576 26.92 -13.33 18.93
N ALA A 577 26.17 -12.23 19.18
CA ALA A 577 24.72 -12.29 19.40
C ALA A 577 23.97 -12.87 18.19
N GLU A 578 24.31 -12.42 16.97
CA GLU A 578 23.77 -12.97 15.70
C GLU A 578 24.04 -14.47 15.55
N ALA A 579 25.25 -14.93 15.87
CA ALA A 579 25.63 -16.33 15.75
C ALA A 579 24.90 -17.25 16.76
N LEU A 580 24.85 -16.85 18.03
CA LEU A 580 24.11 -17.60 19.07
C LEU A 580 22.61 -17.65 18.80
N PHE A 581 22.01 -16.53 18.36
CA PHE A 581 20.61 -16.49 17.92
C PHE A 581 20.37 -17.47 16.77
N THR A 582 21.26 -17.46 15.76
CA THR A 582 21.13 -18.33 14.59
C THR A 582 21.24 -19.80 14.97
N GLN A 583 22.21 -20.19 15.82
CA GLN A 583 22.33 -21.58 16.30
C GLN A 583 21.07 -22.04 17.05
N ALA A 584 20.56 -21.24 17.99
CA ALA A 584 19.33 -21.58 18.72
C ALA A 584 18.10 -21.65 17.79
N TRP A 585 18.05 -20.80 16.76
CA TRP A 585 17.01 -20.82 15.74
C TRP A 585 17.06 -22.10 14.88
N VAL A 586 18.26 -22.60 14.52
CA VAL A 586 18.39 -23.91 13.87
C VAL A 586 17.88 -25.03 14.78
N GLN A 587 18.30 -25.06 16.04
CA GLN A 587 17.88 -26.07 17.03
C GLN A 587 16.35 -26.11 17.25
N ILE A 588 15.69 -24.95 17.31
CA ILE A 588 14.22 -24.88 17.40
C ILE A 588 13.56 -25.51 16.16
N ILE A 589 14.10 -25.27 14.97
CA ILE A 589 13.52 -25.74 13.71
C ILE A 589 13.88 -27.21 13.42
N SER A 590 15.04 -27.71 13.85
CA SER A 590 15.43 -29.12 13.71
C SER A 590 14.77 -30.04 14.75
N GLY A 591 14.16 -29.47 15.79
CA GLY A 591 13.58 -30.21 16.92
C GLY A 591 14.57 -30.47 18.06
N GLU A 592 15.87 -30.19 17.87
CA GLU A 592 16.96 -30.36 18.84
C GLU A 592 16.95 -29.29 19.94
N ASN A 593 15.83 -29.19 20.66
CA ASN A 593 15.49 -28.15 21.62
C ASN A 593 16.38 -28.12 22.90
N GLN A 594 17.43 -28.94 22.99
CA GLN A 594 18.34 -28.97 24.14
C GLN A 594 19.33 -27.81 24.10
N GLY A 595 19.41 -27.04 25.20
CA GLY A 595 20.33 -25.90 25.32
C GLY A 595 19.86 -24.59 24.64
N VAL A 596 18.67 -24.60 24.03
CA VAL A 596 18.08 -23.42 23.35
C VAL A 596 17.93 -22.20 24.29
N PRO A 597 17.36 -22.30 25.51
CA PRO A 597 17.14 -21.12 26.34
C PRO A 597 18.43 -20.41 26.77
N PRO A 598 19.51 -21.11 27.21
CA PRO A 598 20.82 -20.50 27.41
C PRO A 598 21.34 -19.72 26.19
N LEU A 599 21.31 -20.31 24.99
CA LEU A 599 21.83 -19.66 23.77
C LEU A 599 21.05 -18.39 23.41
N LEU A 600 19.72 -18.43 23.50
CA LEU A 600 18.89 -17.23 23.27
C LEU A 600 19.08 -16.18 24.36
N THR A 601 19.28 -16.60 25.61
CA THR A 601 19.51 -15.71 26.76
C THR A 601 20.86 -14.99 26.66
N GLU A 602 21.93 -15.71 26.31
CA GLU A 602 23.26 -15.10 26.08
C GLU A 602 23.24 -14.18 24.85
N SER A 603 22.61 -14.62 23.76
CA SER A 603 22.38 -13.78 22.57
C SER A 603 21.65 -12.48 22.93
N LEU A 604 20.58 -12.56 23.73
CA LEU A 604 19.81 -11.41 24.20
C LEU A 604 20.65 -10.43 25.04
N TRP A 605 21.48 -10.92 25.95
CA TRP A 605 22.35 -10.06 26.76
C TRP A 605 23.42 -9.37 25.92
N LEU A 606 24.06 -10.09 24.99
CA LEU A 606 25.04 -9.52 24.05
C LEU A 606 24.39 -8.51 23.10
N ALA A 607 23.16 -8.78 22.65
CA ALA A 607 22.38 -7.86 21.82
C ALA A 607 22.07 -6.57 22.60
N HIS A 608 21.53 -6.65 23.82
CA HIS A 608 21.28 -5.47 24.64
C HIS A 608 22.55 -4.67 24.96
N ALA A 609 23.64 -5.34 25.36
CA ALA A 609 24.92 -4.70 25.66
C ALA A 609 25.50 -3.94 24.45
N SER A 610 25.20 -4.39 23.23
CA SER A 610 25.67 -3.79 21.98
C SER A 610 24.61 -2.99 21.21
N ARG A 611 23.41 -2.78 21.79
CA ARG A 611 22.24 -2.09 21.19
C ARG A 611 21.74 -2.73 19.88
N HIS A 612 21.89 -4.05 19.75
CA HIS A 612 21.36 -4.81 18.62
C HIS A 612 19.88 -5.15 18.81
N ASP A 613 19.05 -4.12 18.77
CA ASP A 613 17.67 -4.20 19.25
C ASP A 613 16.76 -5.14 18.43
N VAL A 614 17.08 -5.37 17.15
CA VAL A 614 16.42 -6.38 16.31
C VAL A 614 16.71 -7.80 16.81
N ILE A 615 17.96 -8.13 17.15
CA ILE A 615 18.33 -9.45 17.67
C ILE A 615 17.80 -9.64 19.11
N ALA A 616 17.81 -8.58 19.93
CA ALA A 616 17.21 -8.63 21.26
C ALA A 616 15.71 -8.95 21.20
N ALA A 617 14.94 -8.23 20.38
CA ALA A 617 13.51 -8.51 20.19
C ALA A 617 13.26 -9.91 19.61
N ALA A 618 14.05 -10.33 18.60
CA ALA A 618 13.92 -11.65 18.01
C ALA A 618 14.23 -12.78 19.00
N ALA A 619 15.27 -12.64 19.83
CA ALA A 619 15.62 -13.60 20.88
C ALA A 619 14.53 -13.70 21.95
N ALA A 620 13.97 -12.57 22.39
CA ALA A 620 12.85 -12.53 23.34
C ALA A 620 11.58 -13.22 22.79
N VAL A 621 11.22 -12.96 21.52
CA VAL A 621 10.07 -13.61 20.85
C VAL A 621 10.29 -15.12 20.68
N ARG A 622 11.54 -15.58 20.52
CA ARG A 622 11.90 -17.00 20.46
C ARG A 622 11.90 -17.66 21.84
N LEU A 623 12.36 -16.98 22.89
CA LEU A 623 12.25 -17.44 24.28
C LEU A 623 10.77 -17.59 24.67
N MET A 624 9.95 -16.58 24.41
CA MET A 624 8.50 -16.65 24.60
C MET A 624 7.90 -17.87 23.88
N GLY A 625 8.20 -18.07 22.59
CA GLY A 625 7.69 -19.23 21.84
C GLY A 625 8.19 -20.59 22.34
N TYR A 626 9.38 -20.65 22.95
CA TYR A 626 9.92 -21.87 23.57
C TYR A 626 9.19 -22.20 24.87
N TYR A 627 9.13 -21.24 25.80
CA TYR A 627 8.46 -21.44 27.10
C TYR A 627 6.95 -21.61 26.96
N ALA A 628 6.32 -21.01 25.94
CA ALA A 628 4.91 -21.22 25.60
C ALA A 628 4.54 -22.67 25.27
N GLN A 629 5.48 -23.46 24.73
CA GLN A 629 5.23 -24.85 24.29
C GLN A 629 5.81 -25.90 25.24
N ARG A 630 6.82 -25.56 26.06
CA ARG A 630 7.66 -26.53 26.80
C ARG A 630 8.03 -26.06 28.22
N GLY A 631 7.51 -24.93 28.67
CA GLY A 631 7.97 -24.25 29.87
C GLY A 631 6.89 -24.01 30.94
N PRO A 632 7.29 -23.57 32.15
CA PRO A 632 6.35 -23.09 33.15
C PRO A 632 5.61 -21.83 32.67
N ASP A 633 4.32 -21.73 33.01
CA ASP A 633 3.48 -20.60 32.61
C ASP A 633 3.96 -19.23 33.11
N GLU A 634 4.64 -19.20 34.26
CA GLU A 634 5.30 -17.99 34.74
C GLU A 634 6.42 -17.52 33.80
N GLU A 635 7.25 -18.43 33.31
CA GLU A 635 8.34 -18.08 32.38
C GLU A 635 7.79 -17.64 31.03
N ASN A 636 6.79 -18.35 30.49
CA ASN A 636 6.07 -17.90 29.29
C ASN A 636 5.52 -16.47 29.49
N SER A 637 4.87 -16.19 30.61
CA SER A 637 4.30 -14.87 30.93
C SER A 637 5.37 -13.77 31.03
N ARG A 638 6.51 -14.06 31.70
CA ARG A 638 7.66 -13.15 31.80
C ARG A 638 8.24 -12.83 30.43
N TRP A 639 8.52 -13.86 29.62
CA TRP A 639 9.09 -13.69 28.28
C TRP A 639 8.09 -13.04 27.30
N GLN A 640 6.78 -13.27 27.45
CA GLN A 640 5.76 -12.59 26.65
C GLN A 640 5.72 -11.08 26.94
N ALA A 641 5.76 -10.67 28.21
CA ALA A 641 5.83 -9.26 28.59
C ALA A 641 7.12 -8.59 28.09
N PHE A 642 8.26 -9.27 28.26
CA PHE A 642 9.57 -8.77 27.82
C PHE A 642 9.69 -8.68 26.29
N ALA A 643 9.15 -9.66 25.55
CA ALA A 643 9.10 -9.65 24.10
C ALA A 643 8.24 -8.49 23.57
N LEU A 644 7.06 -8.24 24.17
CA LEU A 644 6.21 -7.12 23.79
C LEU A 644 6.91 -5.77 24.01
N ALA A 645 7.48 -5.54 25.20
CA ALA A 645 8.23 -4.31 25.50
C ALA A 645 9.46 -4.13 24.56
N SER A 646 10.09 -5.23 24.14
CA SER A 646 11.20 -5.20 23.17
C SER A 646 10.73 -4.85 21.75
N LEU A 647 9.55 -5.32 21.34
CA LEU A 647 8.93 -4.99 20.05
C LEU A 647 8.44 -3.54 20.01
N ASP A 648 7.86 -3.05 21.10
CA ASP A 648 7.34 -1.68 21.17
C ASP A 648 8.47 -0.65 21.19
N ARG A 649 9.61 -0.99 21.82
CA ARG A 649 10.86 -0.22 21.71
C ARG A 649 11.47 -0.22 20.30
N LEU A 650 11.17 -1.25 19.48
CA LEU A 650 11.64 -1.39 18.10
C LEU A 650 10.70 -0.72 17.07
N GLY A 651 9.51 -0.26 17.47
CA GLY A 651 8.56 0.42 16.58
C GLY A 651 7.69 -0.54 15.75
N GLU A 652 7.50 -0.24 14.46
CA GLU A 652 6.67 -1.05 13.54
C GLU A 652 7.44 -2.19 12.86
N ASN A 653 7.93 -3.16 13.63
CA ASN A 653 8.44 -4.41 13.08
C ASN A 653 7.31 -5.45 12.91
N GLY A 654 6.55 -5.32 11.82
CA GLY A 654 5.38 -6.17 11.58
C GLY A 654 5.68 -7.68 11.46
N GLU A 655 6.87 -8.07 10.97
CA GLU A 655 7.24 -9.50 10.86
C GLU A 655 7.49 -10.12 12.25
N LEU A 656 8.31 -9.50 13.10
CA LEU A 656 8.55 -10.01 14.45
C LEU A 656 7.28 -9.91 15.33
N ARG A 657 6.45 -8.87 15.15
CA ARG A 657 5.16 -8.72 15.84
C ARG A 657 4.15 -9.79 15.37
N ALA A 658 4.16 -10.19 14.09
CA ALA A 658 3.36 -11.33 13.59
C ALA A 658 3.81 -12.66 14.21
N ILE A 659 5.13 -12.91 14.31
CA ILE A 659 5.67 -14.12 14.96
C ILE A 659 5.26 -14.17 16.44
N TYR A 660 5.37 -13.06 17.16
CA TYR A 660 4.89 -12.94 18.55
C TYR A 660 3.40 -13.29 18.68
N HIS A 661 2.55 -12.72 17.83
CA HIS A 661 1.12 -13.01 17.83
C HIS A 661 0.79 -14.46 17.47
N ASN A 662 1.51 -15.08 16.53
CA ASN A 662 1.36 -16.51 16.23
C ASN A 662 1.78 -17.40 17.41
N ASN A 663 2.89 -17.08 18.08
CA ASN A 663 3.37 -17.85 19.23
C ASN A 663 2.38 -17.77 20.40
N ARG A 664 1.80 -16.58 20.66
CA ARG A 664 0.71 -16.39 21.62
C ARG A 664 -0.58 -17.13 21.22
N GLY A 665 -0.91 -17.15 19.92
CA GLY A 665 -2.02 -17.93 19.38
C GLY A 665 -1.88 -19.43 19.62
N LEU A 666 -0.69 -19.99 19.40
CA LEU A 666 -0.35 -21.39 19.70
C LEU A 666 -0.45 -21.68 21.21
N ALA A 667 0.08 -20.79 22.06
CA ALA A 667 0.02 -20.94 23.52
C ALA A 667 -1.41 -21.03 24.06
N PHE A 668 -2.34 -20.23 23.50
CA PHE A 668 -3.76 -20.32 23.83
C PHE A 668 -4.44 -21.54 23.21
N TYR A 669 -4.10 -21.90 21.96
CA TYR A 669 -4.65 -23.07 21.28
C TYR A 669 -4.39 -24.36 22.07
N GLN A 670 -3.16 -24.54 22.55
CA GLN A 670 -2.75 -25.71 23.34
C GLN A 670 -3.48 -25.83 24.69
N LYS A 671 -4.05 -24.72 25.21
CA LYS A 671 -4.84 -24.71 26.45
C LYS A 671 -6.35 -24.87 26.22
N GLY A 672 -6.82 -24.74 24.98
CA GLY A 672 -8.25 -24.68 24.65
C GLY A 672 -8.87 -23.28 24.73
N ASN A 673 -8.06 -22.22 24.92
CA ASN A 673 -8.49 -20.82 24.90
C ASN A 673 -8.69 -20.35 23.44
N PHE A 674 -9.63 -20.95 22.72
CA PHE A 674 -9.77 -20.79 21.28
C PHE A 674 -10.14 -19.36 20.84
N ALA A 675 -10.76 -18.56 21.71
CA ALA A 675 -11.14 -17.18 21.40
C ALA A 675 -9.91 -16.25 21.36
N GLU A 676 -9.09 -16.29 22.41
CA GLU A 676 -7.83 -15.53 22.49
C GLU A 676 -6.76 -16.09 21.54
N SER A 677 -6.83 -17.39 21.24
CA SER A 677 -6.07 -18.03 20.17
C SER A 677 -6.41 -17.47 18.80
N TYR A 678 -7.70 -17.43 18.44
CA TYR A 678 -8.19 -16.84 17.19
C TYR A 678 -7.82 -15.34 17.10
N GLU A 679 -8.06 -14.56 18.15
CA GLU A 679 -7.69 -13.13 18.21
C GLU A 679 -6.18 -12.91 17.99
N SER A 680 -5.34 -13.82 18.51
CA SER A 680 -3.89 -13.75 18.35
C SER A 680 -3.44 -14.20 16.96
N PHE A 681 -4.00 -15.29 16.42
CA PHE A 681 -3.68 -15.76 15.07
C PHE A 681 -4.17 -14.82 13.97
N ASP A 682 -5.34 -14.21 14.13
CA ASP A 682 -5.86 -13.22 13.19
C ASP A 682 -4.94 -11.99 13.11
N LYS A 683 -4.44 -11.49 14.26
CA LYS A 683 -3.42 -10.42 14.29
C LYS A 683 -2.12 -10.84 13.61
N ALA A 684 -1.68 -12.09 13.78
CA ALA A 684 -0.51 -12.62 13.08
C ALA A 684 -0.72 -12.70 11.57
N PHE A 685 -1.90 -13.17 11.14
CA PHE A 685 -2.29 -13.23 9.74
C PHE A 685 -2.37 -11.83 9.11
N ALA A 686 -3.06 -10.88 9.72
CA ALA A 686 -3.21 -9.52 9.21
C ALA A 686 -1.85 -8.79 9.07
N LEU A 687 -0.96 -8.91 10.07
CA LEU A 687 0.39 -8.35 10.01
C LEU A 687 1.23 -9.01 8.90
N ALA A 688 1.11 -10.32 8.69
CA ALA A 688 1.80 -11.02 7.60
C ALA A 688 1.22 -10.69 6.23
N GLU A 689 -0.10 -10.53 6.09
CA GLU A 689 -0.74 -10.08 4.85
C GLU A 689 -0.27 -8.67 4.47
N GLN A 690 -0.23 -7.75 5.44
CA GLN A 690 0.25 -6.38 5.26
C GLN A 690 1.74 -6.30 4.89
N THR A 691 2.61 -7.11 5.52
CA THR A 691 4.07 -6.98 5.35
C THR A 691 4.68 -7.93 4.31
N LEU A 692 4.09 -9.10 4.09
CA LEU A 692 4.62 -10.16 3.21
C LEU A 692 3.75 -10.36 1.97
N GLY A 693 2.46 -10.01 2.04
CA GLY A 693 1.44 -10.19 1.00
C GLY A 693 0.53 -11.42 1.23
N PRO A 694 -0.69 -11.44 0.66
CA PRO A 694 -1.68 -12.50 0.89
C PRO A 694 -1.25 -13.88 0.35
N ALA A 695 -0.46 -13.90 -0.73
CA ALA A 695 0.03 -15.11 -1.37
C ALA A 695 1.25 -15.75 -0.66
N HIS A 696 1.80 -15.10 0.37
CA HIS A 696 3.08 -15.49 0.95
C HIS A 696 2.95 -16.72 1.86
N SER A 697 3.91 -17.65 1.78
CA SER A 697 3.92 -18.92 2.52
C SER A 697 3.62 -18.78 4.03
N THR A 698 4.28 -17.82 4.69
CA THR A 698 4.03 -17.47 6.11
C THR A 698 2.62 -16.93 6.36
N THR A 699 2.10 -16.08 5.48
CA THR A 699 0.73 -15.53 5.58
C THR A 699 -0.30 -16.64 5.47
N LEU A 700 -0.16 -17.51 4.46
CA LEU A 700 -1.02 -18.68 4.29
C LEU A 700 -0.98 -19.61 5.51
N ARG A 701 0.20 -19.80 6.13
CA ARG A 701 0.34 -20.61 7.35
C ARG A 701 -0.38 -19.98 8.56
N TYR A 702 -0.28 -18.66 8.74
CA TYR A 702 -0.99 -17.97 9.83
C TYR A 702 -2.51 -17.94 9.59
N ALA A 703 -2.96 -17.90 8.33
CA ALA A 703 -4.35 -18.14 7.98
C ALA A 703 -4.81 -19.56 8.38
N THR A 704 -4.05 -20.62 8.05
CA THR A 704 -4.37 -22.01 8.47
C THR A 704 -4.55 -22.11 9.99
N ASN A 705 -3.67 -21.47 10.76
CA ASN A 705 -3.73 -21.46 12.23
C ASN A 705 -4.95 -20.70 12.76
N SER A 706 -5.25 -19.52 12.20
CA SER A 706 -6.44 -18.74 12.54
C SER A 706 -7.73 -19.52 12.28
N LEU A 707 -7.83 -20.19 11.13
CA LEU A 707 -9.02 -20.95 10.75
C LEU A 707 -9.19 -22.25 11.55
N ALA A 708 -8.09 -22.86 12.00
CA ALA A 708 -8.14 -23.96 12.98
C ALA A 708 -8.73 -23.49 14.33
N ALA A 709 -8.30 -22.32 14.84
CA ALA A 709 -8.88 -21.75 16.05
C ALA A 709 -10.37 -21.36 15.85
N LEU A 710 -10.72 -20.80 14.68
CA LEU A 710 -12.09 -20.43 14.34
C LEU A 710 -13.05 -21.64 14.26
N GLY A 711 -12.57 -22.78 13.76
CA GLY A 711 -13.35 -24.03 13.75
C GLY A 711 -13.68 -24.52 15.16
N ASN A 712 -12.74 -24.40 16.12
CA ASN A 712 -12.96 -24.78 17.52
C ASN A 712 -13.92 -23.81 18.28
N LEU A 713 -14.36 -22.71 17.66
CA LEU A 713 -15.36 -21.78 18.20
C LEU A 713 -16.79 -22.04 17.68
N ASP A 714 -17.04 -23.18 17.02
CA ASP A 714 -18.32 -23.54 16.37
C ASP A 714 -18.79 -22.58 15.25
N ARG A 715 -17.96 -21.58 14.88
CA ARG A 715 -18.11 -20.65 13.72
C ARG A 715 -17.81 -21.37 12.38
N MET A 716 -18.37 -22.56 12.21
CA MET A 716 -18.01 -23.53 11.17
C MET A 716 -18.21 -23.01 9.75
N ASP A 717 -19.32 -22.31 9.49
CA ASP A 717 -19.64 -21.77 8.16
C ASP A 717 -18.68 -20.65 7.73
N GLU A 718 -18.11 -19.91 8.67
CA GLU A 718 -17.09 -18.89 8.39
C GLU A 718 -15.72 -19.52 8.15
N SER A 719 -15.32 -20.46 9.01
CA SER A 719 -14.08 -21.23 8.82
C SER A 719 -14.08 -21.97 7.48
N LEU A 720 -15.20 -22.60 7.11
CA LEU A 720 -15.35 -23.28 5.83
C LEU A 720 -15.08 -22.36 4.62
N ARG A 721 -15.79 -21.22 4.52
CA ARG A 721 -15.63 -20.28 3.40
C ARG A 721 -14.20 -19.74 3.30
N ALA A 722 -13.57 -19.51 4.44
CA ALA A 722 -12.19 -19.06 4.49
C ALA A 722 -11.19 -20.17 4.13
N LEU A 723 -11.43 -21.44 4.51
CA LEU A 723 -10.61 -22.60 4.14
C LEU A 723 -10.71 -22.91 2.63
N GLU A 724 -11.92 -22.87 2.04
CA GLU A 724 -12.10 -22.95 0.58
C GLU A 724 -11.28 -21.87 -0.14
N THR A 725 -11.33 -20.64 0.37
CA THR A 725 -10.59 -19.50 -0.19
C THR A 725 -9.07 -19.68 -0.03
N LEU A 726 -8.61 -20.11 1.14
CA LEU A 726 -7.20 -20.34 1.46
C LEU A 726 -6.58 -21.42 0.56
N VAL A 727 -7.29 -22.54 0.37
CA VAL A 727 -6.87 -23.62 -0.56
C VAL A 727 -6.81 -23.08 -2.00
N SER A 728 -7.82 -22.34 -2.46
CA SER A 728 -7.82 -21.73 -3.81
C SER A 728 -6.71 -20.69 -4.02
N VAL A 729 -6.34 -19.92 -3.00
CA VAL A 729 -5.20 -18.99 -3.07
C VAL A 729 -3.88 -19.78 -3.08
N GLY A 730 -3.75 -20.81 -2.23
CA GLY A 730 -2.58 -21.68 -2.21
C GLY A 730 -2.33 -22.39 -3.55
N GLU A 731 -3.37 -23.00 -4.14
CA GLU A 731 -3.29 -23.71 -5.42
C GLU A 731 -2.77 -22.82 -6.56
N ARG A 732 -3.27 -21.57 -6.64
CA ARG A 732 -2.85 -20.61 -7.68
C ARG A 732 -1.40 -20.15 -7.49
N ASN A 733 -0.98 -19.93 -6.24
CA ASN A 733 0.33 -19.34 -5.93
C ASN A 733 1.46 -20.36 -5.75
N LEU A 734 1.15 -21.61 -5.36
CA LEU A 734 2.12 -22.66 -5.05
C LEU A 734 2.05 -23.86 -6.00
N GLY A 735 0.91 -24.07 -6.67
CA GLY A 735 0.62 -25.23 -7.52
C GLY A 735 -0.36 -26.22 -6.88
N PRO A 736 -1.24 -26.88 -7.65
CA PRO A 736 -2.31 -27.74 -7.11
C PRO A 736 -1.84 -29.08 -6.52
N LEU A 737 -0.54 -29.40 -6.67
CA LEU A 737 0.13 -30.56 -6.06
C LEU A 737 1.15 -30.14 -4.98
N HIS A 738 1.16 -28.87 -4.55
CA HIS A 738 2.20 -28.38 -3.65
C HIS A 738 2.02 -28.93 -2.21
N PRO A 739 3.09 -29.46 -1.57
CA PRO A 739 3.02 -30.10 -0.25
C PRO A 739 2.31 -29.27 0.83
N PHE A 740 2.53 -27.95 0.86
CA PHE A 740 1.88 -27.02 1.78
C PHE A 740 0.34 -27.12 1.84
N LEU A 741 -0.32 -27.52 0.74
CA LEU A 741 -1.79 -27.60 0.69
C LEU A 741 -2.38 -28.67 1.60
N VAL A 742 -1.58 -29.67 2.02
CA VAL A 742 -2.01 -30.82 2.80
C VAL A 742 -2.76 -30.41 4.07
N GLN A 743 -2.16 -29.56 4.92
CA GLN A 743 -2.79 -29.16 6.19
C GLN A 743 -4.10 -28.36 6.02
N PRO A 744 -4.18 -27.26 5.24
CA PRO A 744 -5.45 -26.55 5.06
C PRO A 744 -6.52 -27.41 4.36
N MET A 745 -6.13 -28.37 3.52
CA MET A 745 -7.07 -29.35 2.94
C MET A 745 -7.54 -30.39 3.96
N MET A 746 -6.70 -30.85 4.88
CA MET A 746 -7.13 -31.71 6.01
C MET A 746 -8.11 -30.97 6.92
N ASN A 747 -7.80 -29.72 7.29
CA ASN A 747 -8.70 -28.87 8.08
C ASN A 747 -10.05 -28.65 7.36
N LEU A 748 -10.03 -28.42 6.05
CA LEU A 748 -11.23 -28.30 5.20
C LEU A 748 -12.04 -29.61 5.17
N SER A 749 -11.37 -30.77 5.06
CA SER A 749 -12.02 -32.08 5.13
C SER A 749 -12.68 -32.34 6.48
N SER A 750 -11.97 -32.08 7.59
CA SER A 750 -12.53 -32.20 8.94
C SER A 750 -13.75 -31.29 9.14
N THR A 751 -13.67 -30.04 8.65
CA THR A 751 -14.81 -29.11 8.64
C THR A 751 -16.00 -29.66 7.83
N TYR A 752 -15.77 -30.30 6.68
CA TYR A 752 -16.82 -30.99 5.93
C TYR A 752 -17.39 -32.20 6.67
N VAL A 753 -16.57 -32.97 7.40
CA VAL A 753 -17.05 -34.08 8.25
C VAL A 753 -18.01 -33.54 9.32
N MET A 754 -17.63 -32.49 10.04
CA MET A 754 -18.46 -31.88 11.09
C MET A 754 -19.78 -31.29 10.58
N GLN A 755 -19.86 -30.92 9.29
CA GLN A 755 -21.10 -30.51 8.62
C GLN A 755 -21.94 -31.68 8.06
N GLY A 756 -21.49 -32.93 8.19
CA GLY A 756 -22.12 -34.09 7.53
C GLY A 756 -21.94 -34.13 6.01
N ARG A 757 -21.04 -33.30 5.45
CA ARG A 757 -20.73 -33.21 4.01
C ARG A 757 -19.69 -34.26 3.62
N LEU A 758 -19.95 -35.52 3.99
CA LEU A 758 -19.00 -36.64 3.94
C LEU A 758 -18.48 -36.93 2.51
N ALA A 759 -19.27 -36.63 1.48
CA ALA A 759 -18.86 -36.73 0.08
C ALA A 759 -17.85 -35.63 -0.34
N ASP A 760 -17.95 -34.43 0.25
CA ASP A 760 -17.02 -33.33 -0.03
C ASP A 760 -15.70 -33.55 0.71
N ALA A 761 -15.78 -33.99 1.97
CA ALA A 761 -14.63 -34.47 2.74
C ALA A 761 -13.85 -35.55 1.96
N ARG A 762 -14.54 -36.57 1.40
CA ARG A 762 -13.87 -37.62 0.60
C ARG A 762 -13.16 -37.04 -0.62
N ARG A 763 -13.81 -36.15 -1.39
CA ARG A 763 -13.18 -35.49 -2.56
C ARG A 763 -11.94 -34.66 -2.20
N ILE A 764 -11.90 -34.05 -1.01
CA ILE A 764 -10.70 -33.36 -0.52
C ILE A 764 -9.63 -34.36 -0.08
N LEU A 765 -9.99 -35.42 0.65
CA LEU A 765 -9.03 -36.43 1.11
C LEU A 765 -8.43 -37.28 -0.03
N ASP A 766 -9.18 -37.57 -1.10
CA ASP A 766 -8.63 -38.23 -2.29
C ASP A 766 -7.56 -37.36 -2.97
N ARG A 767 -7.74 -36.02 -2.95
CA ARG A 767 -6.70 -35.08 -3.41
C ARG A 767 -5.52 -35.02 -2.46
N VAL A 768 -5.76 -34.96 -1.13
CA VAL A 768 -4.68 -34.98 -0.12
C VAL A 768 -3.85 -36.26 -0.27
N ARG A 769 -4.49 -37.42 -0.41
CA ARG A 769 -3.84 -38.72 -0.65
C ARG A 769 -2.91 -38.66 -1.86
N GLU A 770 -3.37 -38.10 -2.97
CA GLU A 770 -2.59 -38.01 -4.21
C GLU A 770 -1.45 -37.00 -4.11
N ILE A 771 -1.63 -35.87 -3.39
CA ILE A 771 -0.52 -34.97 -3.03
C ILE A 771 0.50 -35.73 -2.18
N VAL A 772 0.10 -36.29 -1.05
CA VAL A 772 1.06 -36.86 -0.08
C VAL A 772 1.82 -38.05 -0.68
N LYS A 773 1.13 -38.92 -1.43
CA LYS A 773 1.72 -40.06 -2.15
C LYS A 773 2.78 -39.67 -3.19
N ARG A 774 2.64 -38.50 -3.83
CA ARG A 774 3.63 -37.95 -4.79
C ARG A 774 4.70 -37.09 -4.12
N ALA A 775 4.33 -36.38 -3.05
CA ALA A 775 5.14 -35.38 -2.37
C ALA A 775 6.15 -35.98 -1.39
N PHE A 776 5.70 -36.89 -0.53
CA PHE A 776 6.46 -37.40 0.60
C PHE A 776 6.88 -38.86 0.35
N ARG A 777 7.03 -39.64 1.42
CA ARG A 777 7.30 -41.08 1.40
C ARG A 777 6.22 -41.76 2.26
N ALA A 778 5.93 -43.03 2.03
CA ALA A 778 4.90 -43.75 2.81
C ALA A 778 5.19 -43.75 4.32
N ASN A 779 6.46 -43.64 4.72
CA ASN A 779 6.85 -43.28 6.07
C ASN A 779 7.08 -41.76 6.18
N SER A 780 6.03 -41.00 6.47
CA SER A 780 6.06 -39.54 6.72
C SER A 780 4.91 -39.11 7.63
N GLU A 781 5.08 -37.98 8.33
CA GLU A 781 4.08 -37.44 9.25
C GLU A 781 2.81 -36.99 8.49
N GLU A 782 2.95 -36.48 7.27
CA GLU A 782 1.84 -36.09 6.40
C GLU A 782 1.01 -37.29 5.93
N TRP A 783 1.65 -38.46 5.76
CA TRP A 783 0.94 -39.72 5.47
C TRP A 783 0.22 -40.24 6.72
N ALA A 784 0.83 -40.10 7.90
CA ALA A 784 0.17 -40.42 9.17
C ALA A 784 -1.04 -39.51 9.46
N HIS A 785 -0.93 -38.19 9.21
CA HIS A 785 -2.05 -37.25 9.30
C HIS A 785 -3.16 -37.56 8.27
N TYR A 786 -2.81 -38.02 7.06
CA TYR A 786 -3.78 -38.49 6.08
C TYR A 786 -4.53 -39.72 6.59
N HIS A 787 -3.81 -40.68 7.19
CA HIS A 787 -4.41 -41.87 7.78
C HIS A 787 -5.34 -41.53 8.96
N LEU A 788 -4.98 -40.60 9.85
CA LEU A 788 -5.91 -40.07 10.87
C LEU A 788 -7.18 -39.47 10.23
N SER A 789 -7.01 -38.54 9.29
CA SER A 789 -8.11 -37.80 8.66
C SER A 789 -9.05 -38.70 7.85
N ALA A 790 -8.50 -39.74 7.20
CA ALA A 790 -9.27 -40.76 6.50
C ALA A 790 -10.08 -41.62 7.47
N GLY A 791 -9.46 -42.08 8.57
CA GLY A 791 -10.16 -42.85 9.60
C GLY A 791 -11.33 -42.12 10.25
N GLU A 792 -11.19 -40.80 10.50
CA GLU A 792 -12.29 -39.98 11.03
C GLU A 792 -13.47 -39.92 10.05
N LEU A 793 -13.21 -39.76 8.75
CA LEU A 793 -14.26 -39.78 7.72
C LEU A 793 -14.83 -41.19 7.49
N ASP A 794 -14.05 -42.26 7.66
CA ASP A 794 -14.55 -43.64 7.53
C ASP A 794 -15.47 -44.01 8.72
N SER A 795 -15.12 -43.65 9.95
CA SER A 795 -15.95 -43.89 11.14
C SER A 795 -17.26 -43.08 11.12
N GLU A 796 -17.23 -41.80 10.75
CA GLU A 796 -18.45 -40.99 10.53
C GLU A 796 -19.32 -41.49 9.35
N GLN A 797 -18.77 -42.33 8.47
CA GLN A 797 -19.52 -43.06 7.44
C GLN A 797 -19.97 -44.47 7.88
N GLY A 798 -19.76 -44.85 9.14
CA GLY A 798 -20.10 -46.17 9.71
C GLY A 798 -19.22 -47.32 9.18
N ARG A 799 -17.98 -47.01 8.79
CA ARG A 799 -16.98 -47.96 8.27
C ARG A 799 -15.83 -48.11 9.24
N ASP A 800 -16.16 -48.53 10.45
CA ASP A 800 -15.22 -48.59 11.58
C ASP A 800 -14.11 -49.63 11.40
N ALA A 801 -14.27 -50.60 10.49
CA ALA A 801 -13.23 -51.56 10.12
C ALA A 801 -12.11 -50.86 9.33
N GLU A 802 -12.46 -50.15 8.26
CA GLU A 802 -11.55 -49.33 7.47
C GLU A 802 -10.97 -48.18 8.31
N ALA A 803 -11.77 -47.58 9.21
CA ALA A 803 -11.28 -46.57 10.15
C ALA A 803 -10.23 -47.15 11.12
N LEU A 804 -10.45 -48.36 11.65
CA LEU A 804 -9.47 -49.03 12.51
C LEU A 804 -8.16 -49.31 11.77
N GLU A 805 -8.19 -49.79 10.53
CA GLU A 805 -6.98 -49.97 9.71
C GLU A 805 -6.25 -48.63 9.50
N HIS A 806 -6.99 -47.57 9.18
CA HIS A 806 -6.45 -46.22 9.03
C HIS A 806 -5.78 -45.71 10.32
N TYR A 807 -6.44 -45.81 11.48
CA TYR A 807 -5.88 -45.37 12.76
C TYR A 807 -4.69 -46.24 13.23
N GLN A 808 -4.68 -47.54 12.93
CA GLN A 808 -3.57 -48.44 13.26
C GLN A 808 -2.31 -48.09 12.47
N GLU A 809 -2.45 -47.79 11.18
CA GLU A 809 -1.32 -47.34 10.36
C GLU A 809 -0.79 -45.97 10.85
N ALA A 810 -1.66 -45.02 11.16
CA ALA A 810 -1.25 -43.74 11.76
C ALA A 810 -0.47 -43.93 13.08
N ALA A 811 -0.99 -44.74 14.01
CA ALA A 811 -0.31 -45.06 15.27
C ALA A 811 1.07 -45.73 15.07
N SER A 812 1.20 -46.57 14.05
CA SER A 812 2.47 -47.21 13.66
C SER A 812 3.48 -46.19 13.10
N LEU A 813 3.02 -45.30 12.21
CA LEU A 813 3.83 -44.26 11.58
C LEU A 813 4.33 -43.24 12.62
N TYR A 814 3.46 -42.61 13.41
CA TYR A 814 3.92 -41.69 14.47
C TYR A 814 4.79 -42.42 15.51
N GLY A 815 4.41 -43.64 15.90
CA GLY A 815 5.17 -44.45 16.86
C GLY A 815 6.60 -44.78 16.41
N THR A 816 6.89 -44.78 15.10
CA THR A 816 8.21 -45.01 14.53
C THR A 816 8.95 -43.73 14.11
N LEU A 817 8.23 -42.71 13.64
CA LEU A 817 8.80 -41.41 13.23
C LEU A 817 9.10 -40.49 14.43
N THR A 818 8.12 -40.33 15.31
CA THR A 818 8.14 -39.38 16.45
C THR A 818 8.32 -40.08 17.81
N GLY A 819 8.24 -41.42 17.82
CA GLY A 819 8.31 -42.26 19.00
C GLY A 819 6.94 -42.58 19.61
N PRO A 820 6.80 -43.69 20.36
CA PRO A 820 5.51 -44.19 20.86
C PRO A 820 4.90 -43.36 22.01
N GLU A 821 5.56 -42.28 22.41
CA GLU A 821 5.17 -41.40 23.52
C GLU A 821 4.86 -39.97 23.04
N SER A 822 4.87 -39.72 21.73
CA SER A 822 4.45 -38.46 21.14
C SER A 822 2.93 -38.27 21.23
N THR A 823 2.50 -37.01 21.25
CA THR A 823 1.08 -36.62 21.29
C THR A 823 0.29 -37.30 20.18
N ASP A 824 0.81 -37.33 18.95
CA ASP A 824 0.12 -37.84 17.77
C ASP A 824 0.06 -39.37 17.72
N ALA A 825 1.11 -40.07 18.18
CA ALA A 825 1.09 -41.52 18.35
C ALA A 825 0.05 -41.93 19.42
N LEU A 826 0.00 -41.21 20.53
CA LEU A 826 -0.93 -41.48 21.63
C LEU A 826 -2.38 -41.12 21.26
N GLN A 827 -2.60 -40.02 20.54
CA GLN A 827 -3.91 -39.64 20.02
C GLN A 827 -4.41 -40.65 18.98
N SER A 828 -3.53 -41.16 18.12
CA SER A 828 -3.83 -42.24 17.19
C SER A 828 -4.21 -43.53 17.93
N LEU A 829 -3.53 -43.88 19.02
CA LEU A 829 -3.91 -45.03 19.86
C LEU A 829 -5.27 -44.84 20.57
N VAL A 830 -5.65 -43.62 20.94
CA VAL A 830 -7.03 -43.34 21.39
C VAL A 830 -8.04 -43.62 20.27
N ARG A 831 -7.80 -43.12 19.04
CA ARG A 831 -8.66 -43.41 17.88
C ARG A 831 -8.76 -44.91 17.57
N VAL A 832 -7.66 -45.66 17.68
CA VAL A 832 -7.65 -47.14 17.58
C VAL A 832 -8.55 -47.78 18.64
N ALA A 833 -8.52 -47.29 19.89
CA ALA A 833 -9.36 -47.82 20.96
C ALA A 833 -10.86 -47.47 20.77
N GLU A 834 -11.17 -46.27 20.26
CA GLU A 834 -12.52 -45.83 19.90
C GLU A 834 -13.12 -46.69 18.77
N ALA A 835 -12.38 -46.90 17.67
CA ALA A 835 -12.82 -47.80 16.59
C ALA A 835 -12.93 -49.27 17.05
N GLN A 836 -12.08 -49.72 17.98
CA GLN A 836 -12.24 -51.02 18.63
C GLN A 836 -13.50 -51.11 19.51
N MET A 837 -14.01 -50.00 20.06
CA MET A 837 -15.32 -49.97 20.74
C MET A 837 -16.48 -50.03 19.76
N ALA A 838 -16.43 -49.28 18.66
CA ALA A 838 -17.46 -49.30 17.60
C ALA A 838 -17.62 -50.69 16.98
N LEU A 839 -16.50 -51.38 16.73
CA LEU A 839 -16.45 -52.78 16.27
C LEU A 839 -16.73 -53.82 17.38
N GLU A 840 -17.21 -53.39 18.55
CA GLU A 840 -17.58 -54.23 19.69
C GLU A 840 -16.43 -55.09 20.26
N ARG A 841 -15.17 -54.78 19.90
CA ARG A 841 -13.94 -55.46 20.36
C ARG A 841 -13.50 -54.98 21.74
N LEU A 842 -14.44 -54.95 22.70
CA LEU A 842 -14.30 -54.27 24.00
C LEU A 842 -13.10 -54.74 24.85
N GLY A 843 -12.58 -55.94 24.60
CA GLY A 843 -11.35 -56.45 25.23
C GLY A 843 -10.06 -55.82 24.68
N GLN A 844 -10.01 -55.57 23.36
CA GLN A 844 -8.90 -54.89 22.70
C GLN A 844 -8.89 -53.41 23.07
N ALA A 845 -10.05 -52.74 22.99
CA ALA A 845 -10.19 -51.32 23.36
C ALA A 845 -9.67 -51.04 24.78
N GLN A 846 -10.02 -51.90 25.75
CA GLN A 846 -9.52 -51.80 27.12
C GLN A 846 -7.98 -51.92 27.21
N GLN A 847 -7.37 -52.83 26.45
CA GLN A 847 -5.92 -52.99 26.40
C GLN A 847 -5.24 -51.77 25.77
N THR A 848 -5.80 -51.22 24.69
CA THR A 848 -5.27 -50.03 24.02
C THR A 848 -5.37 -48.78 24.91
N PHE A 849 -6.52 -48.52 25.55
CA PHE A 849 -6.63 -47.41 26.51
C PHE A 849 -5.69 -47.58 27.71
N GLN A 850 -5.55 -48.79 28.27
CA GLN A 850 -4.58 -49.03 29.34
C GLN A 850 -3.14 -48.78 28.85
N ARG A 851 -2.80 -49.16 27.61
CA ARG A 851 -1.48 -48.88 27.02
C ARG A 851 -1.22 -47.38 26.90
N VAL A 852 -2.21 -46.59 26.47
CA VAL A 852 -2.12 -45.11 26.48
C VAL A 852 -1.87 -44.59 27.90
N LEU A 853 -2.61 -45.09 28.90
CA LEU A 853 -2.43 -44.70 30.31
C LEU A 853 -1.06 -45.09 30.90
N GLU A 854 -0.42 -46.16 30.42
CA GLU A 854 0.94 -46.50 30.85
C GLU A 854 2.00 -45.60 30.20
N LEU A 855 1.84 -45.25 28.91
CA LEU A 855 2.76 -44.38 28.18
C LEU A 855 2.69 -42.92 28.67
N THR A 856 1.48 -42.44 28.97
CA THR A 856 1.21 -41.06 29.41
C THR A 856 1.60 -40.74 30.87
N LYS A 857 2.11 -41.72 31.63
CA LYS A 857 2.64 -41.51 32.99
C LYS A 857 4.00 -40.80 33.03
N LYS A 858 4.69 -40.69 31.89
CA LYS A 858 6.06 -40.16 31.82
C LYS A 858 6.13 -38.64 31.79
N ASP A 859 5.21 -37.98 31.09
CA ASP A 859 4.98 -36.54 31.23
C ASP A 859 3.49 -36.26 31.50
N PRO A 860 3.03 -36.43 32.76
CA PRO A 860 1.63 -36.24 33.11
C PRO A 860 1.10 -34.82 32.91
N GLN A 861 1.97 -33.83 32.64
CA GLN A 861 1.59 -32.43 32.43
C GLN A 861 1.39 -32.13 30.96
N GLN A 862 2.31 -32.54 30.07
CA GLN A 862 2.13 -32.39 28.62
C GLN A 862 1.09 -33.36 28.07
N GLN A 863 0.96 -34.55 28.67
CA GLN A 863 0.10 -35.63 28.18
C GLN A 863 -1.27 -35.69 28.89
N GLU A 864 -1.59 -34.73 29.77
CA GLU A 864 -2.84 -34.65 30.56
C GLU A 864 -4.09 -34.86 29.71
N HIS A 865 -4.13 -34.23 28.52
CA HIS A 865 -5.32 -34.27 27.68
C HIS A 865 -5.62 -35.67 27.16
N ILE A 866 -4.57 -36.42 26.77
CA ILE A 866 -4.71 -37.77 26.23
C ILE A 866 -4.84 -38.81 27.36
N TYR A 867 -4.20 -38.57 28.51
CA TYR A 867 -4.42 -39.36 29.73
C TYR A 867 -5.90 -39.32 30.15
N THR A 868 -6.51 -38.13 30.15
CA THR A 868 -7.92 -37.96 30.50
C THR A 868 -8.88 -38.48 29.42
N GLN A 869 -8.56 -38.36 28.12
CA GLN A 869 -9.30 -39.07 27.06
C GLN A 869 -9.31 -40.58 27.31
N ALA A 870 -8.16 -41.19 27.62
CA ALA A 870 -8.06 -42.63 27.84
C ALA A 870 -8.79 -43.12 29.10
N LEU A 871 -8.80 -42.32 30.19
CA LEU A 871 -9.68 -42.57 31.34
C LEU A 871 -11.17 -42.48 30.96
N ASN A 872 -11.55 -41.51 30.13
CA ASN A 872 -12.94 -41.35 29.66
C ASN A 872 -13.38 -42.56 28.79
N GLY A 873 -12.49 -43.07 27.93
CA GLY A 873 -12.70 -44.31 27.18
C GLY A 873 -12.88 -45.55 28.07
N LEU A 874 -12.09 -45.67 29.15
CA LEU A 874 -12.29 -46.72 30.15
C LEU A 874 -13.59 -46.55 30.96
N ALA A 875 -14.06 -45.31 31.15
CA ALA A 875 -15.33 -45.03 31.80
C ALA A 875 -16.51 -45.43 30.90
N ALA A 876 -16.47 -45.07 29.61
CA ALA A 876 -17.43 -45.51 28.60
C ALA A 876 -17.47 -47.05 28.48
N LEU A 877 -16.31 -47.72 28.40
CA LEU A 877 -16.21 -49.20 28.46
C LEU A 877 -16.79 -49.80 29.74
N SER A 878 -16.72 -49.08 30.87
CA SER A 878 -17.33 -49.51 32.13
C SER A 878 -18.85 -49.35 32.09
N THR A 879 -19.36 -48.25 31.53
CA THR A 879 -20.81 -48.01 31.32
C THR A 879 -21.45 -49.05 30.41
N VAL A 880 -20.83 -49.36 29.27
CA VAL A 880 -21.30 -50.40 28.31
C VAL A 880 -21.37 -51.80 28.95
N ARG A 881 -20.60 -52.04 30.01
CA ARG A 881 -20.61 -53.29 30.79
C ARG A 881 -21.50 -53.22 32.04
N GLY A 882 -22.33 -52.20 32.20
CA GLY A 882 -23.17 -51.97 33.38
C GLY A 882 -22.41 -51.63 34.67
N GLN A 883 -21.10 -51.34 34.59
CA GLN A 883 -20.22 -51.07 35.74
C GLN A 883 -20.30 -49.58 36.14
N HIS A 884 -21.51 -49.08 36.39
CA HIS A 884 -21.77 -47.64 36.56
C HIS A 884 -21.00 -47.01 37.73
N ASP A 885 -20.83 -47.70 38.86
CA ASP A 885 -19.96 -47.26 39.97
C ASP A 885 -18.50 -47.00 39.55
N LYS A 886 -18.00 -47.80 38.60
CA LYS A 886 -16.64 -47.68 38.09
C LYS A 886 -16.53 -46.58 37.04
N ALA A 887 -17.53 -46.45 36.17
CA ALA A 887 -17.63 -45.33 35.23
C ALA A 887 -17.67 -43.98 35.98
N LEU A 888 -18.50 -43.86 37.02
CA LEU A 888 -18.58 -42.65 37.85
C LEU A 888 -17.22 -42.31 38.48
N LYS A 889 -16.53 -43.29 39.08
CA LYS A 889 -15.19 -43.07 39.69
C LYS A 889 -14.14 -42.61 38.67
N LEU A 890 -14.17 -43.16 37.46
CA LEU A 890 -13.26 -42.75 36.39
C LEU A 890 -13.58 -41.34 35.88
N HIS A 891 -14.85 -40.98 35.66
CA HIS A 891 -15.25 -39.62 35.31
C HIS A 891 -14.93 -38.61 36.43
N GLN A 892 -15.07 -38.99 37.70
CA GLN A 892 -14.65 -38.16 38.85
C GLN A 892 -13.13 -37.92 38.86
N GLN A 893 -12.33 -38.96 38.63
CA GLN A 893 -10.86 -38.82 38.51
C GLN A 893 -10.49 -37.90 37.34
N VAL A 894 -11.19 -37.97 36.21
CA VAL A 894 -10.99 -37.03 35.09
C VAL A 894 -11.41 -35.60 35.46
N LEU A 895 -12.52 -35.43 36.20
CA LEU A 895 -12.98 -34.11 36.65
C LEU A 895 -11.95 -33.48 37.60
N GLU A 896 -11.44 -34.21 38.59
CA GLU A 896 -10.41 -33.75 39.52
C GLU A 896 -9.12 -33.29 38.81
N LEU A 897 -8.72 -34.01 37.75
CA LEU A 897 -7.58 -33.62 36.92
C LEU A 897 -7.87 -32.35 36.10
N ARG A 898 -9.02 -32.29 35.41
CA ARG A 898 -9.42 -31.12 34.61
C ARG A 898 -9.62 -29.86 35.46
N GLU A 899 -10.22 -29.99 36.65
CA GLU A 899 -10.35 -28.91 37.62
C GLU A 899 -8.99 -28.42 38.12
N ARG A 900 -8.01 -29.31 38.30
CA ARG A 900 -6.64 -28.98 38.71
C ARG A 900 -5.81 -28.29 37.62
N PHE A 901 -5.93 -28.72 36.36
CA PHE A 901 -5.08 -28.24 35.26
C PHE A 901 -5.69 -27.11 34.43
N LEU A 902 -7.02 -27.07 34.27
CA LEU A 902 -7.73 -26.05 33.47
C LEU A 902 -8.60 -25.12 34.33
N GLY A 903 -8.89 -25.48 35.58
CA GLY A 903 -9.80 -24.76 36.46
C GLY A 903 -11.25 -25.27 36.38
N ALA A 904 -12.03 -24.98 37.42
CA ALA A 904 -13.41 -25.48 37.58
C ALA A 904 -14.41 -24.88 36.58
N ASP A 905 -14.21 -23.63 36.18
CA ASP A 905 -15.11 -22.90 35.29
C ASP A 905 -14.82 -23.15 33.79
N HIS A 906 -13.74 -23.88 33.47
CA HIS A 906 -13.32 -24.10 32.10
C HIS A 906 -14.30 -24.99 31.30
N PHE A 907 -14.44 -24.73 30.00
CA PHE A 907 -15.39 -25.40 29.12
C PHE A 907 -15.22 -26.93 29.12
N ASN A 908 -14.00 -27.42 28.87
CA ASN A 908 -13.71 -28.86 28.86
C ASN A 908 -13.93 -29.53 30.23
N THR A 909 -13.70 -28.80 31.33
CA THR A 909 -14.00 -29.29 32.69
C THR A 909 -15.51 -29.46 32.90
N SER A 910 -16.29 -28.52 32.36
CA SER A 910 -17.75 -28.55 32.40
C SER A 910 -18.37 -29.68 31.54
N LEU A 911 -17.73 -30.06 30.43
CA LEU A 911 -18.11 -31.27 29.67
C LEU A 911 -17.95 -32.54 30.52
N ILE A 912 -16.82 -32.72 31.21
CA ILE A 912 -16.64 -33.88 32.10
C ILE A 912 -17.63 -33.84 33.28
N ARG A 913 -17.97 -32.65 33.77
CA ARG A 913 -19.02 -32.48 34.79
C ARG A 913 -20.41 -32.94 34.30
N MET A 914 -20.69 -32.85 32.99
CA MET A 914 -21.87 -33.48 32.37
C MET A 914 -21.74 -35.02 32.33
N GLU A 915 -20.58 -35.61 32.06
CA GLU A 915 -20.42 -37.08 32.07
C GLU A 915 -20.49 -37.70 33.48
N VAL A 916 -20.04 -36.97 34.51
CA VAL A 916 -20.32 -37.31 35.91
C VAL A 916 -21.83 -37.27 36.19
N ALA A 917 -22.56 -36.29 35.63
CA ALA A 917 -24.01 -36.21 35.76
C ALA A 917 -24.74 -37.34 35.00
N ASN A 918 -24.31 -37.70 33.78
CA ASN A 918 -24.80 -38.84 33.01
C ASN A 918 -24.60 -40.16 33.79
N SER A 919 -23.42 -40.33 34.40
CA SER A 919 -23.11 -41.50 35.24
C SER A 919 -24.05 -41.58 36.46
N LEU A 920 -24.35 -40.45 37.09
CA LEU A 920 -25.33 -40.37 38.19
C LEU A 920 -26.77 -40.64 37.73
N LEU A 921 -27.14 -40.33 36.48
CA LEU A 921 -28.45 -40.70 35.93
C LEU A 921 -28.62 -42.21 35.77
N GLU A 922 -27.58 -42.92 35.31
CA GLU A 922 -27.64 -44.38 35.16
C GLU A 922 -27.53 -45.09 36.52
N MET A 923 -26.83 -44.51 37.49
CA MET A 923 -26.86 -44.95 38.90
C MET A 923 -28.17 -44.58 39.65
N GLY A 924 -29.19 -44.05 38.97
CA GLY A 924 -30.48 -43.74 39.59
C GLY A 924 -30.47 -42.58 40.60
N GLN A 925 -29.54 -41.63 40.45
CA GLN A 925 -29.37 -40.47 41.35
C GLN A 925 -29.70 -39.12 40.65
N PRO A 926 -30.89 -38.96 40.04
CA PRO A 926 -31.18 -37.84 39.14
C PRO A 926 -31.20 -36.47 39.83
N ALA A 927 -31.46 -36.40 41.14
CA ALA A 927 -31.35 -35.14 41.90
C ALA A 927 -29.91 -34.61 41.94
N ARG A 928 -28.90 -35.50 42.03
CA ARG A 928 -27.48 -35.11 42.00
C ARG A 928 -27.03 -34.76 40.59
N ALA A 929 -27.49 -35.50 39.57
CA ALA A 929 -27.24 -35.17 38.17
C ALA A 929 -27.81 -33.80 37.79
N LEU A 930 -29.06 -33.50 38.17
CA LEU A 930 -29.70 -32.20 37.92
C LEU A 930 -28.91 -31.03 38.53
N ALA A 931 -28.38 -31.21 39.74
CA ALA A 931 -27.54 -30.18 40.39
C ALA A 931 -26.25 -29.89 39.61
N LEU A 932 -25.61 -30.91 39.04
CA LEU A 932 -24.42 -30.72 38.18
C LEU A 932 -24.78 -30.08 36.83
N PHE A 933 -25.89 -30.46 36.19
CA PHE A 933 -26.35 -29.80 34.98
C PHE A 933 -26.70 -28.32 35.21
N GLU A 934 -27.28 -27.97 36.37
CA GLU A 934 -27.52 -26.56 36.74
C GLU A 934 -26.22 -25.76 36.96
N GLN A 935 -25.18 -26.38 37.55
CA GLN A 935 -23.86 -25.75 37.64
C GLN A 935 -23.25 -25.49 36.25
N VAL A 936 -23.29 -26.48 35.35
CA VAL A 936 -22.80 -26.34 33.97
C VAL A 936 -23.60 -25.28 33.19
N ARG A 937 -24.93 -25.20 33.39
CA ARG A 937 -25.78 -24.17 32.79
C ARG A 937 -25.31 -22.75 33.11
N VAL A 938 -25.04 -22.47 34.38
CA VAL A 938 -24.60 -21.14 34.86
C VAL A 938 -23.19 -20.77 34.34
N LEU A 939 -22.39 -21.74 33.91
CA LEU A 939 -21.09 -21.51 33.25
C LEU A 939 -21.25 -21.29 31.74
N PHE A 940 -22.01 -22.16 31.07
CA PHE A 940 -22.27 -22.06 29.63
C PHE A 940 -23.04 -20.79 29.25
N GLU A 941 -23.94 -20.30 30.10
CA GLU A 941 -24.63 -18.99 29.94
C GLU A 941 -23.69 -17.77 29.91
N LYS A 942 -22.41 -17.95 30.27
CA LYS A 942 -21.38 -16.90 30.22
C LYS A 942 -20.31 -17.15 29.16
N THR A 943 -20.26 -18.34 28.56
CA THR A 943 -19.08 -18.84 27.82
C THR A 943 -19.38 -19.53 26.48
N THR A 944 -20.63 -19.84 26.16
CA THR A 944 -21.02 -20.59 24.94
C THR A 944 -22.22 -19.96 24.24
N ASP A 945 -22.38 -20.24 22.94
CA ASP A 945 -23.63 -19.93 22.24
C ASP A 945 -24.79 -20.82 22.75
N LEU A 946 -25.92 -20.18 23.05
CA LEU A 946 -27.18 -20.80 23.51
C LEU A 946 -27.99 -21.44 22.36
N GLU A 947 -27.46 -21.39 21.14
CA GLU A 947 -27.85 -22.19 19.99
C GLU A 947 -26.84 -23.31 19.66
N SER A 948 -25.76 -23.51 20.44
CA SER A 948 -24.75 -24.54 20.13
C SER A 948 -25.27 -25.99 20.35
N PRO A 949 -24.75 -26.99 19.61
CA PRO A 949 -25.11 -28.40 19.82
C PRO A 949 -24.78 -28.92 21.24
N VAL A 950 -23.75 -28.36 21.87
CA VAL A 950 -23.34 -28.71 23.25
C VAL A 950 -24.36 -28.20 24.27
N TRP A 951 -24.89 -27.00 24.08
CA TRP A 951 -26.00 -26.48 24.90
C TRP A 951 -27.26 -27.35 24.76
N ALA A 952 -27.54 -27.90 23.57
CA ALA A 952 -28.63 -28.86 23.39
C ALA A 952 -28.42 -30.18 24.16
N LEU A 953 -27.19 -30.71 24.21
CA LEU A 953 -26.87 -31.88 25.05
C LEU A 953 -27.07 -31.60 26.54
N LEU A 954 -26.69 -30.41 27.02
CA LEU A 954 -26.94 -29.99 28.40
C LEU A 954 -28.44 -29.95 28.72
N LEU A 955 -29.24 -29.33 27.84
CA LEU A 955 -30.70 -29.29 27.98
C LEU A 955 -31.33 -30.69 27.95
N ALA A 956 -30.77 -31.62 27.16
CA ALA A 956 -31.24 -33.00 27.09
C ALA A 956 -30.91 -33.80 28.36
N GLY A 957 -29.69 -33.70 28.89
CA GLY A 957 -29.31 -34.31 30.17
C GLY A 957 -30.13 -33.79 31.34
N LYS A 958 -30.35 -32.46 31.40
CA LYS A 958 -31.27 -31.82 32.34
C LYS A 958 -32.72 -32.32 32.18
N GLY A 959 -33.20 -32.45 30.94
CA GLY A 959 -34.52 -32.98 30.64
C GLY A 959 -34.71 -34.43 31.11
N GLU A 960 -33.73 -35.30 30.86
CA GLU A 960 -33.73 -36.69 31.33
C GLU A 960 -33.65 -36.75 32.87
N ALA A 961 -32.89 -35.87 33.52
CA ALA A 961 -32.85 -35.76 34.98
C ALA A 961 -34.20 -35.34 35.59
N LEU A 962 -34.87 -34.34 35.01
CA LEU A 962 -36.22 -33.93 35.39
C LEU A 962 -37.24 -35.05 35.13
N ARG A 963 -37.11 -35.79 34.03
CA ARG A 963 -37.96 -36.95 33.70
C ARG A 963 -37.80 -38.09 34.71
N LYS A 964 -36.57 -38.41 35.15
CA LYS A 964 -36.29 -39.40 36.22
C LYS A 964 -36.66 -38.88 37.63
N LEU A 965 -37.15 -37.65 37.76
CA LEU A 965 -37.73 -37.05 38.99
C LEU A 965 -39.25 -36.85 38.88
N ASP A 966 -39.91 -37.45 37.88
CA ASP A 966 -41.33 -37.28 37.54
C ASP A 966 -41.77 -35.84 37.22
N ARG A 967 -40.83 -34.90 37.09
CA ARG A 967 -41.04 -33.49 36.73
C ARG A 967 -41.15 -33.30 35.21
N ALA A 968 -41.95 -34.16 34.57
CA ALA A 968 -42.04 -34.23 33.10
C ALA A 968 -42.52 -32.91 32.44
N GLY A 969 -43.37 -32.14 33.12
CA GLY A 969 -43.80 -30.82 32.66
C GLY A 969 -42.67 -29.78 32.57
N GLU A 970 -41.61 -29.93 33.37
CA GLU A 970 -40.40 -29.09 33.28
C GLU A 970 -39.36 -29.68 32.31
N ALA A 971 -39.35 -31.01 32.14
CA ALA A 971 -38.48 -31.69 31.18
C ALA A 971 -38.81 -31.33 29.72
N LEU A 972 -40.10 -31.31 29.36
CA LEU A 972 -40.55 -31.11 27.98
C LEU A 972 -40.04 -29.80 27.36
N PRO A 973 -40.15 -28.61 27.96
CA PRO A 973 -39.62 -27.37 27.39
C PRO A 973 -38.10 -27.39 27.15
N GLN A 974 -37.32 -28.08 27.99
CA GLN A 974 -35.87 -28.21 27.79
C GLN A 974 -35.57 -29.10 26.58
N LEU A 975 -36.29 -30.22 26.45
CA LEU A 975 -36.13 -31.19 25.37
C LEU A 975 -36.63 -30.69 24.01
N GLU A 976 -37.71 -29.91 23.99
CA GLU A 976 -38.19 -29.20 22.79
C GLU A 976 -37.18 -28.16 22.31
N ARG A 977 -36.61 -27.36 23.23
CA ARG A 977 -35.57 -26.38 22.90
C ARG A 977 -34.28 -27.06 22.43
N ALA A 978 -33.89 -28.18 23.05
CA ALA A 978 -32.77 -28.99 22.57
C ALA A 978 -33.01 -29.49 21.14
N LEU A 979 -34.22 -29.96 20.82
CA LEU A 979 -34.57 -30.50 19.51
C LEU A 979 -34.45 -29.42 18.42
N GLN A 980 -35.04 -28.24 18.67
CA GLN A 980 -34.95 -27.09 17.77
C GLN A 980 -33.50 -26.68 17.44
N ILE A 981 -32.57 -26.89 18.36
CA ILE A 981 -31.15 -26.59 18.17
C ILE A 981 -30.46 -27.67 17.31
N VAL A 982 -30.63 -28.96 17.63
CA VAL A 982 -29.99 -30.03 16.84
C VAL A 982 -30.59 -30.20 15.44
N GLU A 983 -31.86 -29.83 15.23
CA GLU A 983 -32.49 -29.83 13.89
C GLU A 983 -31.95 -28.72 12.97
N LYS A 984 -31.39 -27.62 13.53
CA LYS A 984 -30.58 -26.66 12.77
C LYS A 984 -29.22 -27.25 12.42
N HIS A 985 -28.58 -27.92 13.38
CA HIS A 985 -27.22 -28.46 13.29
C HIS A 985 -27.19 -29.88 12.67
N LYS A 986 -27.63 -29.96 11.40
CA LYS A 986 -27.88 -31.21 10.65
C LYS A 986 -26.70 -32.19 10.52
N GLY A 987 -25.48 -31.78 10.89
CA GLY A 987 -24.28 -32.61 10.83
C GLY A 987 -24.12 -33.64 11.95
N ARG A 988 -24.88 -33.56 13.05
CA ARG A 988 -24.67 -34.43 14.25
C ARG A 988 -25.83 -35.42 14.51
N PRO A 989 -25.90 -36.56 13.79
CA PRO A 989 -27.02 -37.51 13.88
C PRO A 989 -27.14 -38.19 15.26
N GLU A 990 -26.04 -38.42 15.97
CA GLU A 990 -26.08 -38.96 17.33
C GLU A 990 -26.74 -38.01 18.33
N TYR A 991 -26.45 -36.71 18.24
CA TYR A 991 -27.03 -35.70 19.15
C TYR A 991 -28.54 -35.57 18.88
N LEU A 992 -28.93 -35.58 17.60
CA LEU A 992 -30.33 -35.63 17.20
C LEU A 992 -31.03 -36.88 17.76
N ALA A 993 -30.43 -38.07 17.64
CA ALA A 993 -30.99 -39.30 18.20
C ALA A 993 -31.11 -39.27 19.73
N LEU A 994 -30.14 -38.70 20.44
CA LEU A 994 -30.16 -38.54 21.90
C LEU A 994 -31.32 -37.63 22.35
N VAL A 995 -31.48 -36.47 21.71
CA VAL A 995 -32.57 -35.54 22.03
C VAL A 995 -33.93 -36.15 21.66
N GLN A 996 -34.06 -36.78 20.50
CA GLN A 996 -35.29 -37.46 20.09
C GLN A 996 -35.65 -38.61 21.05
N SER A 997 -34.67 -39.39 21.50
CA SER A 997 -34.84 -40.48 22.47
C SER A 997 -35.34 -39.98 23.83
N ALA A 998 -34.73 -38.92 24.36
CA ALA A 998 -35.14 -38.31 25.62
C ALA A 998 -36.52 -37.63 25.52
N LEU A 999 -36.82 -36.93 24.43
CA LEU A 999 -38.13 -36.32 24.19
C LEU A 999 -39.24 -37.37 24.03
N ALA A 1000 -38.97 -38.48 23.33
CA ALA A 1000 -39.92 -39.59 23.20
C ALA A 1000 -40.25 -40.21 24.58
N ARG A 1001 -39.24 -40.46 25.43
CA ARG A 1001 -39.46 -40.93 26.81
C ARG A 1001 -40.25 -39.92 27.65
N ALA A 1002 -39.98 -38.62 27.51
CA ALA A 1002 -40.66 -37.57 28.28
C ALA A 1002 -42.15 -37.44 27.88
N LEU A 1003 -42.45 -37.40 26.57
CA LEU A 1003 -43.82 -37.38 26.06
C LEU A 1003 -44.60 -38.67 26.42
N TRP A 1004 -43.94 -39.83 26.36
CA TRP A 1004 -44.51 -41.10 26.80
C TRP A 1004 -44.91 -41.09 28.28
N ASN A 1005 -44.03 -40.58 29.17
CA ASN A 1005 -44.33 -40.46 30.60
C ASN A 1005 -45.56 -39.57 30.88
N THR A 1006 -45.86 -38.59 30.04
CA THR A 1006 -47.06 -37.74 30.17
C THR A 1006 -48.29 -38.27 29.43
N GLY A 1007 -48.15 -39.33 28.63
CA GLY A 1007 -49.21 -39.86 27.77
C GLY A 1007 -49.58 -38.94 26.59
N GLN A 1008 -48.77 -37.92 26.28
CA GLN A 1008 -49.08 -36.91 25.28
C GLN A 1008 -48.53 -37.26 23.89
N GLN A 1009 -49.22 -36.81 22.83
CA GLN A 1009 -48.75 -36.83 21.43
C GLN A 1009 -48.24 -38.22 20.97
N PRO A 1010 -49.05 -39.31 21.06
CA PRO A 1010 -48.59 -40.69 20.85
C PRO A 1010 -47.95 -40.94 19.47
N GLU A 1011 -48.49 -40.37 18.39
CA GLU A 1011 -47.90 -40.46 17.04
C GLU A 1011 -46.49 -39.85 16.99
N ARG A 1012 -46.27 -38.76 17.74
CA ARG A 1012 -44.97 -38.08 17.83
C ARG A 1012 -44.00 -38.87 18.68
N VAL A 1013 -44.46 -39.50 19.78
CA VAL A 1013 -43.66 -40.46 20.56
C VAL A 1013 -43.15 -41.58 19.64
N GLN A 1014 -44.04 -42.20 18.87
CA GLN A 1014 -43.67 -43.26 17.93
C GLN A 1014 -42.65 -42.75 16.89
N LYS A 1015 -42.91 -41.62 16.23
CA LYS A 1015 -42.02 -41.04 15.21
C LYS A 1015 -40.63 -40.71 15.76
N LEU A 1016 -40.54 -40.08 16.94
CA LEU A 1016 -39.27 -39.73 17.59
C LEU A 1016 -38.52 -40.99 18.05
N ALA A 1017 -39.21 -41.95 18.65
CA ALA A 1017 -38.60 -43.20 19.12
C ALA A 1017 -38.06 -44.05 17.96
N THR A 1018 -38.81 -44.18 16.86
CA THR A 1018 -38.35 -44.88 15.65
C THR A 1018 -37.12 -44.19 15.05
N ALA A 1019 -37.12 -42.86 14.91
CA ALA A 1019 -36.00 -42.12 14.35
C ALA A 1019 -34.71 -42.31 15.18
N ALA A 1020 -34.80 -42.13 16.51
CA ALA A 1020 -33.66 -42.36 17.41
C ALA A 1020 -33.14 -43.81 17.36
N ARG A 1021 -34.06 -44.78 17.32
CA ARG A 1021 -33.74 -46.21 17.23
C ARG A 1021 -32.99 -46.55 15.94
N THR A 1022 -33.39 -45.98 14.80
CA THR A 1022 -32.72 -46.19 13.51
C THR A 1022 -31.26 -45.72 13.52
N THR A 1023 -30.94 -44.66 14.27
CA THR A 1023 -29.55 -44.23 14.46
C THR A 1023 -28.80 -45.18 15.41
N TYR A 1024 -29.34 -45.47 16.59
CA TYR A 1024 -28.68 -46.31 17.60
C TYR A 1024 -28.51 -47.78 17.19
N ALA A 1025 -29.34 -48.30 16.28
CA ALA A 1025 -29.19 -49.65 15.74
C ALA A 1025 -27.89 -49.88 14.96
N ARG A 1026 -27.10 -48.85 14.68
CA ARG A 1026 -25.77 -48.95 14.07
C ARG A 1026 -24.69 -49.46 15.03
N THR A 1027 -24.82 -49.19 16.33
CA THR A 1027 -23.83 -49.51 17.37
C THR A 1027 -24.49 -50.23 18.55
N PRO A 1028 -25.07 -51.43 18.31
CA PRO A 1028 -26.09 -52.00 19.20
C PRO A 1028 -25.58 -52.35 20.61
N ILE A 1029 -24.33 -52.79 20.80
CA ILE A 1029 -23.78 -52.99 22.15
C ILE A 1029 -23.47 -51.65 22.85
N LEU A 1030 -22.98 -50.64 22.12
CA LEU A 1030 -22.69 -49.32 22.73
C LEU A 1030 -23.95 -48.57 23.17
N ARG A 1031 -25.08 -48.83 22.49
CA ARG A 1031 -26.38 -48.18 22.73
C ARG A 1031 -27.44 -49.14 23.29
N ALA A 1032 -27.01 -50.23 23.94
CA ALA A 1032 -27.89 -51.31 24.38
C ALA A 1032 -28.98 -50.84 25.38
N ASN A 1033 -28.63 -49.95 26.31
CA ASN A 1033 -29.58 -49.37 27.28
C ASN A 1033 -30.63 -48.51 26.56
N GLU A 1034 -30.19 -47.61 25.67
CA GLU A 1034 -31.08 -46.71 24.93
C GLU A 1034 -31.99 -47.47 23.96
N LEU A 1035 -31.48 -48.51 23.28
CA LEU A 1035 -32.26 -49.39 22.41
C LEU A 1035 -33.32 -50.15 23.20
N ALA A 1036 -32.98 -50.76 24.35
CA ALA A 1036 -33.95 -51.47 25.19
C ALA A 1036 -35.06 -50.54 25.71
N GLN A 1037 -34.73 -49.29 26.05
CA GLN A 1037 -35.72 -48.28 26.44
C GLN A 1037 -36.62 -47.86 25.27
N LEU A 1038 -36.07 -47.69 24.07
CA LEU A 1038 -36.83 -47.33 22.87
C LEU A 1038 -37.74 -48.48 22.39
N ASP A 1039 -37.27 -49.73 22.47
CA ASP A 1039 -38.08 -50.92 22.19
C ASP A 1039 -39.25 -51.05 23.17
N ALA A 1040 -39.04 -50.78 24.46
CA ALA A 1040 -40.10 -50.77 25.47
C ALA A 1040 -41.19 -49.71 25.19
N VAL A 1041 -40.81 -48.55 24.63
CA VAL A 1041 -41.75 -47.51 24.17
C VAL A 1041 -42.49 -47.95 22.89
N LEU A 1042 -41.76 -48.46 21.89
CA LEU A 1042 -42.33 -48.81 20.59
C LEU A 1042 -43.27 -50.03 20.64
N LYS A 1043 -43.02 -50.99 21.54
CA LYS A 1043 -43.81 -52.22 21.71
C LYS A 1043 -45.30 -52.00 22.01
N ARG A 1044 -45.69 -50.82 22.52
CA ARG A 1044 -47.11 -50.46 22.75
C ARG A 1044 -47.81 -49.90 21.50
N TYR A 1045 -47.03 -49.52 20.48
CA TYR A 1045 -47.49 -49.04 19.18
C TYR A 1045 -47.35 -50.10 18.08
N GLU A 1046 -46.85 -51.30 18.39
CA GLU A 1046 -46.94 -52.47 17.51
C GLU A 1046 -48.42 -52.79 17.22
N PRO A 1047 -48.81 -53.05 15.96
CA PRO A 1047 -50.18 -53.43 15.65
C PRO A 1047 -50.49 -54.76 16.32
N LYS A 1048 -51.48 -54.77 17.21
CA LYS A 1048 -51.97 -56.00 17.84
C LYS A 1048 -52.48 -56.95 16.76
N THR A 1049 -51.74 -58.01 16.49
CA THR A 1049 -52.24 -59.13 15.70
C THR A 1049 -53.52 -59.65 16.35
N PRO A 1050 -54.66 -59.72 15.63
CA PRO A 1050 -55.83 -60.41 16.17
C PRO A 1050 -55.46 -61.88 16.44
N PRO A 1051 -56.05 -62.53 17.45
CA PRO A 1051 -55.89 -63.97 17.62
C PRO A 1051 -56.39 -64.67 16.34
N PRO A 1052 -55.73 -65.76 15.89
CA PRO A 1052 -56.14 -66.46 14.68
C PRO A 1052 -57.58 -66.94 14.82
N GLU A 1053 -58.42 -66.62 13.83
CA GLU A 1053 -59.79 -67.11 13.78
C GLU A 1053 -59.78 -68.64 13.74
N VAL A 1054 -60.54 -69.26 14.64
CA VAL A 1054 -60.72 -70.71 14.65
C VAL A 1054 -61.60 -71.07 13.46
N MET A 1055 -60.97 -71.43 12.33
CA MET A 1055 -61.70 -71.94 11.17
C MET A 1055 -62.51 -73.18 11.59
N ALA A 1056 -63.84 -73.07 11.53
CA ALA A 1056 -64.72 -74.21 11.71
C ALA A 1056 -64.41 -75.25 10.62
N GLN A 1057 -64.21 -76.50 11.01
CA GLN A 1057 -64.02 -77.59 10.06
C GLN A 1057 -65.30 -77.81 9.24
N PRO A 1058 -65.23 -77.87 7.89
CA PRO A 1058 -66.35 -78.34 7.09
C PRO A 1058 -66.62 -79.81 7.42
N THR A 1059 -67.87 -80.13 7.78
CA THR A 1059 -68.32 -81.53 7.92
C THR A 1059 -68.32 -82.20 6.54
N ALA A 1060 -67.69 -83.37 6.45
CA ALA A 1060 -67.79 -84.23 5.27
C ALA A 1060 -69.21 -84.83 5.12
N PRO A 1061 -69.63 -85.19 3.89
CA PRO A 1061 -70.86 -85.94 3.62
C PRO A 1061 -70.74 -87.42 4.00
#